data_AF-A0A8B9HM71-F1
#
_entry.id   AF-A0A8B9HM71-F1
#
_cell.length_a   1.000
_cell.length_b   1.000
_cell.length_c   1.000
_cell.angle_alpha   90.00
_cell.angle_beta   90.00
_cell.angle_gamma   90.00
#
_symmetry.space_group_name_H-M   'P 1'
#
loop_
_entity.id
_entity.type
_entity.pdbx_description
1 polymer ?
#
loop_
_entity_poly.entity_id
_entity_poly.type
_entity_poly.pdbx_seq_one_letter_code
_entity_poly.pdbx_strand_id
1 'polypeptide(L)'
;MAKRSTLFIRIVEAKNLPIKDITGSSDPYCIVRIDNEAIIRTATIWKTLSPFWGEEYNVHLPPSFHTMSLHVMDEDSLSRDDVIGKVSISKEALTAKPQGLDGWLNLTEIDPDEEVQGEIHLQISLLGDGDIPCKLRCRVLEARDLAKKDRNGASDPFVRVRYNGKSHESAVVKKSCYPRWNESFEFELDETLADSLLSVEVWDWDLVSKNDFLGKVLFNINRLQSAQQEEGWFRLGPDKPKHSQYEGTLGSLRLQLRLRDETVLLSSHYQPLTELLRQSVGTHLNGNRPDLIMLIDETTTSENRQEVANNLVKLFLGQGLIKEFLDVLFKLELEKTTEPNTIFRSNSLASKSMESFLKVAGMQYLHRLLGPIINRIFEEKKYVELDPNKVELKEAGCTGLHRLHTEADVIQQSSSLLQSYLSELLTAILQSASYCPLLLCQAFQQLYHRVQARFPDPEYRKVKFIAVTSFLCLRFISPAIMSPKLFHLRDKHADARTSRTLLLLAKAVQTIGNLDTLVCCSKEPWMVPLQPTIQQGIAQLKDFIIRLVSCHDSEDLGIQTRMSLQCGTMEKEGFLFLHKTKDKCMPMTSPFKKYYVTLSKDTLSYSRTQHSKKRSFISLPKIRAVEKVEEKCFGSANVMQIISGEDFCQQETLYLDCKSVNELNQWLSALRKACSHNTNTMSSYHPGIYKADRWSCCHQKEKTDPGCDKTRHGVTLQEWYDPLDPDLEAQLIYRHLSSVQHIMRDKYYELIKQEDADKPDKDPKVDGVTRLFEILQDLQDTHAAVEEKERLKNKNVFLELQT
;
A
#
# COMPACT_ATOMS: atom_id res chain seq x y z
N MET A 1 -19.09 -4.88 -13.88
CA MET A 1 -17.82 -4.42 -14.48
C MET A 1 -17.25 -3.37 -13.56
N ALA A 2 -16.01 -3.54 -13.14
CA ALA A 2 -15.32 -2.57 -12.31
C ALA A 2 -14.07 -2.10 -13.05
N LYS A 3 -13.92 -0.79 -13.24
CA LYS A 3 -12.65 -0.19 -13.62
C LYS A 3 -11.88 0.11 -12.34
N ARG A 4 -10.66 -0.41 -12.25
CA ARG A 4 -9.78 -0.17 -11.12
C ARG A 4 -8.43 0.29 -11.64
N SER A 5 -8.04 1.51 -11.30
CA SER A 5 -6.66 1.96 -11.49
C SER A 5 -5.86 1.55 -10.25
N THR A 6 -4.80 0.79 -10.43
CA THR A 6 -3.87 0.38 -9.35
C THR A 6 -2.50 0.97 -9.64
N LEU A 7 -1.95 1.70 -8.69
CA LEU A 7 -0.59 2.23 -8.75
C LEU A 7 0.30 1.44 -7.80
N PHE A 8 1.23 0.68 -8.36
CA PHE A 8 2.35 0.11 -7.61
C PHE A 8 3.39 1.19 -7.38
N ILE A 9 3.82 1.34 -6.13
CA ILE A 9 4.79 2.34 -5.67
C ILE A 9 5.86 1.61 -4.86
N ARG A 10 7.09 1.63 -5.35
CA ARG A 10 8.26 1.21 -4.58
C ARG A 10 9.19 2.38 -4.35
N ILE A 11 9.43 2.67 -3.07
CA ILE A 11 10.36 3.70 -2.62
C ILE A 11 11.63 2.97 -2.22
N VAL A 12 12.63 2.99 -3.11
CA VAL A 12 13.83 2.15 -2.95
C VAL A 12 14.81 2.81 -2.00
N GLU A 13 15.43 3.90 -2.45
CA GLU A 13 16.53 4.58 -1.76
C GLU A 13 16.65 6.03 -2.23
N ALA A 14 17.29 6.86 -1.42
CA ALA A 14 17.76 8.18 -1.84
C ALA A 14 19.28 8.28 -1.67
N LYS A 15 19.90 9.25 -2.34
CA LYS A 15 21.32 9.56 -2.22
C LYS A 15 21.58 11.04 -2.30
N ASN A 16 22.69 11.47 -1.70
CA ASN A 16 23.17 12.86 -1.72
C ASN A 16 22.14 13.84 -1.16
N LEU A 17 21.39 13.44 -0.13
CA LEU A 17 20.48 14.37 0.55
C LEU A 17 21.28 15.46 1.28
N PRO A 18 20.76 16.70 1.38
CA PRO A 18 21.38 17.77 2.14
C PRO A 18 21.36 17.45 3.64
N ILE A 19 22.40 17.88 4.33
CA ILE A 19 22.48 17.89 5.80
C ILE A 19 21.46 18.89 6.32
N LYS A 20 20.60 18.45 7.23
CA LYS A 20 19.58 19.28 7.88
C LYS A 20 19.79 19.34 9.40
N ASP A 21 20.30 18.26 10.00
CA ASP A 21 20.65 18.23 11.41
C ASP A 21 21.98 18.94 11.72
N ILE A 22 22.04 19.53 12.92
CA ILE A 22 23.28 20.06 13.52
C ILE A 22 24.36 18.96 13.65
N THR A 23 23.96 17.68 13.73
CA THR A 23 24.88 16.54 13.84
C THR A 23 25.62 16.19 12.55
N GLY A 24 25.37 16.92 11.44
CA GLY A 24 26.01 16.62 10.15
C GLY A 24 25.32 15.51 9.37
N SER A 25 24.06 15.22 9.69
CA SER A 25 23.23 14.18 9.05
C SER A 25 21.83 14.70 8.76
N SER A 26 20.95 13.80 8.33
CA SER A 26 19.50 14.00 8.29
C SER A 26 18.86 12.68 8.76
N ASP A 27 17.60 12.75 9.18
CA ASP A 27 16.71 11.67 9.57
C ASP A 27 15.59 11.51 8.51
N PRO A 28 15.90 11.12 7.26
CA PRO A 28 14.96 11.19 6.16
C PRO A 28 13.82 10.17 6.20
N TYR A 29 12.62 10.63 5.82
CA TYR A 29 11.46 9.82 5.48
C TYR A 29 10.72 10.40 4.26
N CYS A 30 9.80 9.62 3.67
CA CYS A 30 9.03 10.03 2.51
C CYS A 30 7.53 10.07 2.82
N ILE A 31 6.83 11.07 2.27
CA ILE A 31 5.37 11.14 2.25
C ILE A 31 4.91 11.02 0.79
N VAL A 32 4.08 10.02 0.51
CA VAL A 32 3.40 9.92 -0.80
C VAL A 32 2.05 10.62 -0.71
N ARG A 33 1.83 11.55 -1.63
CA ARG A 33 0.57 12.26 -1.81
C ARG A 33 -0.05 11.93 -3.16
N ILE A 34 -1.38 11.73 -3.19
CA ILE A 34 -2.19 11.61 -4.41
C ILE A 34 -3.15 12.78 -4.42
N ASP A 35 -3.07 13.64 -5.44
CA ASP A 35 -3.88 14.86 -5.54
C ASP A 35 -3.94 15.63 -4.20
N ASN A 36 -2.76 15.80 -3.59
CA ASN A 36 -2.51 16.48 -2.31
C ASN A 36 -2.93 15.73 -1.03
N GLU A 37 -3.58 14.57 -1.14
CA GLU A 37 -3.87 13.72 0.02
C GLU A 37 -2.66 12.86 0.38
N ALA A 38 -2.10 13.02 1.58
CA ALA A 38 -1.06 12.14 2.10
C ALA A 38 -1.62 10.75 2.44
N ILE A 39 -1.20 9.74 1.68
CA ILE A 39 -1.71 8.36 1.78
C ILE A 39 -0.72 7.40 2.43
N ILE A 40 0.58 7.68 2.33
CA ILE A 40 1.65 6.79 2.81
C ILE A 40 2.73 7.66 3.45
N ARG A 41 3.23 7.23 4.61
CA ARG A 41 4.47 7.73 5.21
C ARG A 41 5.46 6.58 5.36
N THR A 42 6.64 6.70 4.77
CA THR A 42 7.71 5.71 5.01
C THR A 42 8.27 5.85 6.42
N ALA A 43 9.06 4.87 6.84
CA ALA A 43 9.74 4.96 8.11
C ALA A 43 11.01 5.79 7.98
N THR A 44 11.36 6.41 9.08
CA THR A 44 12.47 7.32 9.20
C THR A 44 13.75 6.52 9.32
N ILE A 45 14.72 6.83 8.47
CA ILE A 45 16.05 6.25 8.55
C ILE A 45 16.94 7.28 9.23
N TRP A 46 17.37 6.98 10.45
CA TRP A 46 18.09 7.95 11.26
C TRP A 46 19.54 8.12 10.81
N LYS A 47 20.03 9.36 10.83
CA LYS A 47 21.42 9.78 10.66
C LYS A 47 22.05 9.32 9.36
N THR A 48 21.40 9.59 8.23
CA THR A 48 21.91 9.24 6.90
C THR A 48 21.50 10.24 5.83
N LEU A 49 22.40 10.45 4.85
CA LEU A 49 22.12 11.20 3.63
C LEU A 49 21.82 10.29 2.42
N SER A 50 21.89 8.98 2.64
CA SER A 50 21.64 7.94 1.64
C SER A 50 20.74 6.84 2.23
N PRO A 51 19.48 7.15 2.56
CA PRO A 51 18.56 6.18 3.16
C PRO A 51 18.14 5.10 2.17
N PHE A 52 18.00 3.87 2.66
CA PHE A 52 17.34 2.77 1.97
C PHE A 52 16.05 2.43 2.71
N TRP A 53 14.91 2.60 2.03
CA TRP A 53 13.59 2.25 2.59
C TRP A 53 13.13 0.87 2.13
N GLY A 54 13.24 0.58 0.83
CA GLY A 54 12.78 -0.66 0.22
C GLY A 54 11.28 -0.94 0.45
N GLU A 55 10.46 0.09 0.61
CA GLU A 55 9.04 -0.06 0.95
C GLU A 55 8.18 -0.10 -0.32
N GLU A 56 7.21 -1.02 -0.34
CA GLU A 56 6.35 -1.33 -1.48
C GLU A 56 4.88 -1.18 -1.11
N TYR A 57 4.12 -0.50 -1.97
CA TYR A 57 2.71 -0.20 -1.77
C TYR A 57 1.93 -0.40 -3.07
N ASN A 58 0.72 -0.95 -2.96
CA ASN A 58 -0.25 -0.94 -4.05
C ASN A 58 -1.43 -0.05 -3.63
N VAL A 59 -1.72 0.95 -4.45
CA VAL A 59 -2.77 1.94 -4.16
C VAL A 59 -3.83 1.86 -5.24
N HIS A 60 -5.08 1.62 -4.85
CA HIS A 60 -6.21 1.79 -5.75
C HIS A 60 -6.55 3.27 -5.84
N LEU A 61 -6.69 3.75 -7.07
CA LEU A 61 -6.91 5.15 -7.41
C LEU A 61 -8.25 5.32 -8.14
N PRO A 62 -8.97 6.44 -7.90
CA PRO A 62 -10.13 6.79 -8.69
C PRO A 62 -9.70 7.18 -10.12
N PRO A 63 -10.51 6.95 -11.17
CA PRO A 63 -10.16 7.35 -12.54
C PRO A 63 -9.83 8.84 -12.70
N SER A 64 -10.33 9.68 -11.80
CA SER A 64 -10.15 11.13 -11.75
C SER A 64 -8.88 11.60 -11.02
N PHE A 65 -7.94 10.72 -10.64
CA PHE A 65 -6.67 11.17 -10.09
C PHE A 65 -5.80 11.85 -11.16
N HIS A 66 -4.96 12.83 -10.79
CA HIS A 66 -4.14 13.57 -11.77
C HIS A 66 -2.64 13.50 -11.46
N THR A 67 -2.24 13.67 -10.20
CA THR A 67 -0.81 13.76 -9.85
C THR A 67 -0.50 12.94 -8.61
N MET A 68 0.66 12.29 -8.65
CA MET A 68 1.28 11.64 -7.52
C MET A 68 2.60 12.36 -7.20
N SER A 69 2.80 12.69 -5.93
CA SER A 69 4.01 13.37 -5.48
C SER A 69 4.62 12.71 -4.25
N LEU A 70 5.94 12.65 -4.21
CA LEU A 70 6.71 12.14 -3.08
C LEU A 70 7.52 13.27 -2.48
N HIS A 71 7.30 13.53 -1.20
CA HIS A 71 8.01 14.54 -0.44
C HIS A 71 9.03 13.83 0.43
N VAL A 72 10.30 14.20 0.30
CA VAL A 72 11.36 13.76 1.21
C VAL A 72 11.45 14.80 2.31
N MET A 73 11.34 14.32 3.54
CA MET A 73 11.23 15.10 4.76
C MET A 73 12.31 14.65 5.73
N ASP A 74 12.69 15.53 6.64
CA ASP A 74 13.62 15.27 7.73
C ASP A 74 12.86 15.24 9.07
N GLU A 75 12.91 14.14 9.83
CA GLU A 75 12.16 14.03 11.09
C GLU A 75 12.88 14.74 12.23
N ASP A 76 12.24 15.78 12.77
CA ASP A 76 12.78 16.58 13.85
C ASP A 76 12.11 16.23 15.19
N SER A 77 12.93 16.05 16.23
CA SER A 77 12.40 15.69 17.56
C SER A 77 11.78 16.88 18.33
N LEU A 78 12.14 18.12 17.97
CA LEU A 78 11.80 19.33 18.73
C LEU A 78 11.19 20.45 17.87
N SER A 79 11.23 20.32 16.54
CA SER A 79 10.71 21.27 15.55
C SER A 79 9.73 20.58 14.61
N ARG A 80 9.16 21.34 13.67
CA ARG A 80 8.42 20.75 12.55
C ARG A 80 9.43 20.14 11.59
N ASP A 81 9.13 18.94 11.11
CA ASP A 81 9.92 18.22 10.12
C ASP A 81 10.26 19.10 8.90
N ASP A 82 11.54 19.17 8.57
CA ASP A 82 12.07 19.99 7.48
C ASP A 82 11.82 19.33 6.13
N VAL A 83 11.41 20.12 5.14
CA VAL A 83 11.28 19.63 3.76
C VAL A 83 12.68 19.58 3.11
N ILE A 84 13.03 18.41 2.57
CA ILE A 84 14.25 18.23 1.78
C ILE A 84 13.98 18.50 0.29
N GLY A 85 12.90 17.93 -0.25
CA GLY A 85 12.52 18.14 -1.66
C GLY A 85 11.35 17.28 -2.09
N LYS A 86 10.86 17.48 -3.33
CA LYS A 86 9.77 16.67 -3.92
C LYS A 86 10.14 16.06 -5.27
N VAL A 87 9.40 15.01 -5.61
CA VAL A 87 9.25 14.50 -6.97
C VAL A 87 7.76 14.48 -7.28
N SER A 88 7.33 15.09 -8.39
CA SER A 88 5.93 15.09 -8.83
C SER A 88 5.81 14.44 -10.20
N ILE A 89 4.85 13.53 -10.35
CA ILE A 89 4.64 12.74 -11.55
C ILE A 89 3.15 12.77 -11.87
N SER A 90 2.81 13.23 -13.08
CA SER A 90 1.43 13.27 -13.53
C SER A 90 0.95 11.89 -14.01
N LYS A 91 -0.37 11.71 -14.04
CA LYS A 91 -1.01 10.52 -14.58
C LYS A 91 -0.59 10.27 -16.02
N GLU A 92 -0.51 11.31 -16.84
CA GLU A 92 -0.11 11.20 -18.26
C GLU A 92 1.31 10.64 -18.39
N ALA A 93 2.24 11.08 -17.53
CA ALA A 93 3.61 10.58 -17.50
C ALA A 93 3.68 9.10 -17.06
N LEU A 94 2.82 8.68 -16.13
CA LEU A 94 2.69 7.27 -15.72
C LEU A 94 2.08 6.42 -16.86
N THR A 95 1.02 6.89 -17.50
CA THR A 95 0.35 6.18 -18.60
C THR A 95 1.23 6.08 -19.84
N ALA A 96 2.09 7.07 -20.10
CA ALA A 96 3.04 7.04 -21.22
C ALA A 96 4.10 5.93 -21.10
N LYS A 97 4.31 5.36 -19.89
CA LYS A 97 5.27 4.29 -19.63
C LYS A 97 4.54 3.05 -19.07
N PRO A 98 3.88 2.24 -19.91
CA PRO A 98 3.07 1.10 -19.46
C PRO A 98 3.87 0.02 -18.72
N GLN A 99 5.17 -0.14 -19.01
CA GLN A 99 6.04 -1.07 -18.26
C GLN A 99 6.39 -0.57 -16.85
N GLY A 100 6.07 0.69 -16.53
CA GLY A 100 6.43 1.38 -15.31
C GLY A 100 7.66 2.28 -15.48
N LEU A 101 7.85 3.17 -14.52
CA LEU A 101 9.03 4.00 -14.35
C LEU A 101 9.93 3.35 -13.29
N ASP A 102 11.14 2.93 -13.67
CA ASP A 102 12.19 2.49 -12.74
C ASP A 102 13.43 3.35 -12.97
N GLY A 103 13.83 4.12 -11.96
CA GLY A 103 15.04 4.91 -12.06
C GLY A 103 15.21 5.97 -10.98
N TRP A 104 16.30 6.72 -11.11
CA TRP A 104 16.62 7.87 -10.27
C TRP A 104 15.89 9.12 -10.79
N LEU A 105 15.21 9.81 -9.89
CA LEU A 105 14.57 11.09 -10.12
C LEU A 105 15.20 12.13 -9.20
N ASN A 106 15.53 13.30 -9.74
CA ASN A 106 16.13 14.37 -8.95
C ASN A 106 15.06 15.04 -8.10
N LEU A 107 15.43 15.36 -6.86
CA LEU A 107 14.57 16.12 -5.97
C LEU A 107 14.54 17.58 -6.44
N THR A 108 13.36 18.17 -6.49
CA THR A 108 13.15 19.59 -6.75
C THR A 108 12.86 20.31 -5.45
N GLU A 109 13.29 21.57 -5.34
CA GLU A 109 12.90 22.43 -4.23
C GLU A 109 11.38 22.52 -4.14
N ILE A 110 10.90 22.65 -2.92
CA ILE A 110 9.50 22.97 -2.67
C ILE A 110 9.49 24.45 -2.30
N ASP A 111 9.22 25.32 -3.27
CA ASP A 111 8.85 26.70 -2.97
C ASP A 111 7.49 26.65 -2.25
N PRO A 112 7.35 27.20 -1.03
CA PRO A 112 6.06 27.30 -0.35
C PRO A 112 4.99 27.97 -1.23
N ASP A 113 5.37 28.90 -2.11
CA ASP A 113 4.46 29.59 -3.04
C ASP A 113 4.09 28.75 -4.28
N GLU A 114 4.80 27.64 -4.51
CA GLU A 114 4.48 26.65 -5.54
C GLU A 114 3.64 25.47 -5.03
N GLU A 115 3.46 25.30 -3.71
CA GLU A 115 2.48 24.36 -3.14
C GLU A 115 1.05 24.90 -3.24
N VAL A 116 0.64 25.19 -4.47
CA VAL A 116 -0.75 25.51 -4.77
C VAL A 116 -1.61 24.28 -4.52
N GLN A 117 -2.56 24.41 -3.59
CA GLN A 117 -3.52 23.39 -3.22
C GLN A 117 -4.93 23.96 -3.38
N GLY A 118 -5.86 23.11 -3.79
CA GLY A 118 -7.29 23.40 -3.77
C GLY A 118 -7.92 23.61 -5.14
N GLU A 119 -9.23 23.72 -5.09
CA GLU A 119 -10.10 23.92 -6.25
C GLU A 119 -10.97 25.15 -6.01
N ILE A 120 -11.23 25.94 -7.05
CA ILE A 120 -12.11 27.10 -7.02
C ILE A 120 -13.34 26.85 -7.90
N HIS A 121 -14.54 27.14 -7.39
CA HIS A 121 -15.80 27.01 -8.09
C HIS A 121 -16.15 28.36 -8.74
N LEU A 122 -16.16 28.37 -10.06
CA LEU A 122 -16.40 29.57 -10.86
C LEU A 122 -17.55 29.34 -11.84
N GLN A 123 -18.29 30.41 -12.12
CA GLN A 123 -19.26 30.50 -13.20
C GLN A 123 -18.86 31.69 -14.07
N ILE A 124 -18.52 31.43 -15.33
CA ILE A 124 -18.05 32.43 -16.30
C ILE A 124 -19.07 32.47 -17.42
N SER A 125 -19.61 33.64 -17.71
CA SER A 125 -20.62 33.83 -18.76
C SER A 125 -20.31 35.06 -19.59
N LEU A 126 -20.51 34.95 -20.90
CA LEU A 126 -20.53 36.07 -21.81
C LEU A 126 -21.97 36.61 -21.91
N LEU A 127 -22.13 37.92 -21.72
CA LEU A 127 -23.41 38.60 -21.73
C LEU A 127 -23.43 39.61 -22.88
N GLY A 128 -24.54 39.70 -23.59
CA GLY A 128 -24.74 40.63 -24.71
C GLY A 128 -26.22 40.94 -24.89
N ASP A 129 -26.50 42.09 -25.52
CA ASP A 129 -27.84 42.45 -25.99
C ASP A 129 -27.81 42.27 -27.53
N GLY A 130 -28.24 41.10 -28.02
CA GLY A 130 -28.11 40.68 -29.43
C GLY A 130 -27.06 39.58 -29.69
N ASP A 131 -26.68 39.37 -30.97
CA ASP A 131 -25.74 38.31 -31.42
C ASP A 131 -24.26 38.55 -31.02
N ILE A 132 -23.93 39.67 -30.37
CA ILE A 132 -22.54 40.02 -30.00
C ILE A 132 -22.43 40.15 -28.47
N PRO A 133 -21.64 39.29 -27.80
CA PRO A 133 -21.38 39.43 -26.37
C PRO A 133 -20.56 40.70 -26.10
N CYS A 134 -21.05 41.58 -25.21
CA CYS A 134 -20.40 42.85 -24.87
C CYS A 134 -19.81 42.88 -23.44
N LYS A 135 -20.13 41.91 -22.59
CA LYS A 135 -19.65 41.82 -21.22
C LYS A 135 -19.21 40.40 -20.84
N LEU A 136 -18.13 40.31 -20.07
CA LEU A 136 -17.67 39.12 -19.40
C LEU A 136 -18.08 39.19 -17.93
N ARG A 137 -18.88 38.24 -17.46
CA ARG A 137 -19.20 38.09 -16.04
C ARG A 137 -18.47 36.87 -15.47
N CYS A 138 -17.71 37.08 -14.42
CA CYS A 138 -17.06 36.03 -13.64
C CYS A 138 -17.65 36.03 -12.23
N ARG A 139 -18.37 34.96 -11.88
CA ARG A 139 -18.93 34.75 -10.55
C ARG A 139 -18.05 33.77 -9.78
N VAL A 140 -17.51 34.23 -8.66
CA VAL A 140 -16.65 33.48 -7.75
C VAL A 140 -17.51 32.96 -6.61
N LEU A 141 -17.79 31.67 -6.61
CA LEU A 141 -18.73 31.06 -5.67
C LEU A 141 -18.03 30.67 -4.37
N GLU A 142 -17.06 29.77 -4.45
CA GLU A 142 -16.40 29.16 -3.30
C GLU A 142 -15.06 28.52 -3.71
N ALA A 143 -14.23 28.19 -2.73
CA ALA A 143 -13.06 27.34 -2.92
C ALA A 143 -12.98 26.27 -1.83
N ARG A 144 -12.23 25.21 -2.08
CA ARG A 144 -12.02 24.11 -1.16
C ARG A 144 -10.59 23.61 -1.17
N ASP A 145 -10.18 23.05 -0.03
CA ASP A 145 -8.89 22.38 0.14
C ASP A 145 -7.69 23.32 -0.14
N LEU A 146 -7.84 24.61 0.22
CA LEU A 146 -6.77 25.61 0.03
C LEU A 146 -5.56 25.33 0.93
N ALA A 147 -4.36 25.67 0.45
CA ALA A 147 -3.12 25.55 1.20
C ALA A 147 -3.17 26.36 2.50
N LYS A 148 -2.65 25.80 3.59
CA LYS A 148 -2.60 26.44 4.92
C LYS A 148 -1.32 27.28 5.02
N LYS A 149 -1.46 28.60 5.07
CA LYS A 149 -0.33 29.54 5.10
C LYS A 149 -0.13 30.16 6.49
N ASP A 150 -1.20 30.33 7.25
CA ASP A 150 -1.11 30.83 8.62
C ASP A 150 -0.58 29.81 9.64
N ARG A 151 0.06 30.33 10.69
CA ARG A 151 0.41 29.58 11.91
C ARG A 151 -0.80 28.94 12.61
N ASN A 152 -2.00 29.45 12.34
CA ASN A 152 -3.25 28.93 12.90
C ASN A 152 -3.75 27.65 12.18
N GLY A 153 -3.08 27.23 11.11
CA GLY A 153 -3.44 26.03 10.34
C GLY A 153 -4.62 26.22 9.39
N ALA A 154 -4.93 27.46 9.01
CA ALA A 154 -5.89 27.87 7.99
C ALA A 154 -5.27 28.99 7.13
N SER A 155 -6.10 29.69 6.36
CA SER A 155 -5.74 30.89 5.60
C SER A 155 -6.89 31.89 5.70
N ASP A 156 -6.63 33.15 5.39
CA ASP A 156 -7.57 34.27 5.22
C ASP A 156 -7.77 34.61 3.72
N PRO A 157 -8.36 33.71 2.90
CA PRO A 157 -8.34 33.85 1.44
C PRO A 157 -9.24 34.96 0.87
N PHE A 158 -8.74 35.61 -0.18
CA PHE A 158 -9.48 36.49 -1.09
C PHE A 158 -9.12 36.18 -2.55
N VAL A 159 -10.00 36.60 -3.47
CA VAL A 159 -9.84 36.36 -4.91
C VAL A 159 -9.62 37.67 -5.64
N ARG A 160 -8.64 37.66 -6.56
CA ARG A 160 -8.36 38.75 -7.48
C ARG A 160 -8.67 38.31 -8.90
N VAL A 161 -9.64 38.96 -9.54
CA VAL A 161 -10.04 38.70 -10.93
C VAL A 161 -9.45 39.77 -11.83
N ARG A 162 -8.68 39.36 -12.83
CA ARG A 162 -7.99 40.24 -13.78
C ARG A 162 -8.39 39.93 -15.21
N TYR A 163 -8.73 40.96 -15.96
CA TYR A 163 -8.99 40.88 -17.39
C TYR A 163 -8.61 42.21 -18.07
N ASN A 164 -7.87 42.15 -19.17
CA ASN A 164 -7.42 43.33 -19.96
C ASN A 164 -6.86 44.49 -19.10
N GLY A 165 -5.98 44.17 -18.14
CA GLY A 165 -5.35 45.15 -17.27
C GLY A 165 -6.26 45.74 -16.17
N LYS A 166 -7.56 45.46 -16.19
CA LYS A 166 -8.49 45.76 -15.09
C LYS A 166 -8.41 44.64 -14.04
N SER A 167 -8.51 45.00 -12.75
CA SER A 167 -8.43 44.07 -11.63
C SER A 167 -9.52 44.40 -10.60
N HIS A 168 -10.23 43.38 -10.12
CA HIS A 168 -11.17 43.47 -9.00
C HIS A 168 -10.79 42.43 -7.93
N GLU A 169 -11.13 42.72 -6.67
CA GLU A 169 -10.85 41.85 -5.52
C GLU A 169 -12.13 41.56 -4.75
N SER A 170 -12.24 40.34 -4.21
CA SER A 170 -13.33 39.92 -3.34
C SER A 170 -13.13 40.37 -1.89
N ALA A 171 -14.13 40.13 -1.05
CA ALA A 171 -13.93 40.17 0.40
C ALA A 171 -12.96 39.08 0.89
N VAL A 172 -12.29 39.36 2.02
CA VAL A 172 -11.40 38.42 2.73
C VAL A 172 -12.25 37.50 3.63
N VAL A 173 -12.13 36.19 3.46
CA VAL A 173 -12.77 35.20 4.33
C VAL A 173 -11.76 34.69 5.35
N LYS A 174 -11.96 34.98 6.63
CA LYS A 174 -10.94 34.65 7.65
C LYS A 174 -10.97 33.18 8.09
N LYS A 175 -9.79 32.62 8.35
CA LYS A 175 -9.51 31.33 9.00
C LYS A 175 -10.24 30.16 8.36
N SER A 176 -10.22 30.09 7.03
CA SER A 176 -10.91 29.09 6.24
C SER A 176 -10.07 28.60 5.07
N CYS A 177 -9.89 27.28 4.97
CA CYS A 177 -9.42 26.62 3.75
C CYS A 177 -10.58 26.25 2.80
N TYR A 178 -11.82 26.61 3.18
CA TYR A 178 -13.06 26.33 2.46
C TYR A 178 -13.94 27.60 2.36
N PRO A 179 -13.42 28.69 1.78
CA PRO A 179 -14.12 29.97 1.74
C PRO A 179 -15.33 29.97 0.78
N ARG A 180 -16.33 30.78 1.11
CA ARG A 180 -17.49 31.06 0.25
C ARG A 180 -17.60 32.57 0.08
N TRP A 181 -17.49 33.04 -1.16
CA TRP A 181 -17.59 34.47 -1.50
C TRP A 181 -18.96 34.79 -2.08
N ASN A 182 -19.41 34.03 -3.07
CA ASN A 182 -20.62 34.30 -3.85
C ASN A 182 -20.65 35.72 -4.45
N GLU A 183 -19.50 36.19 -4.95
CA GLU A 183 -19.31 37.53 -5.52
C GLU A 183 -19.23 37.47 -7.06
N SER A 184 -19.69 38.52 -7.74
CA SER A 184 -19.71 38.62 -9.21
C SER A 184 -18.94 39.84 -9.67
N PHE A 185 -18.09 39.64 -10.68
CA PHE A 185 -17.28 40.68 -11.32
C PHE A 185 -17.63 40.77 -12.80
N GLU A 186 -17.80 42.00 -13.30
CA GLU A 186 -18.13 42.25 -14.70
C GLU A 186 -17.05 43.09 -15.39
N PHE A 187 -16.71 42.70 -16.61
CA PHE A 187 -15.76 43.40 -17.47
C PHE A 187 -16.37 43.65 -18.84
N GLU A 188 -16.01 44.76 -19.48
CA GLU A 188 -16.34 45.02 -20.88
C GLU A 188 -15.43 44.20 -21.80
N LEU A 189 -16.02 43.55 -22.81
CA LEU A 189 -15.28 42.79 -23.82
C LEU A 189 -14.72 43.75 -24.88
N ASP A 190 -13.44 43.60 -25.20
CA ASP A 190 -12.79 44.36 -26.27
C ASP A 190 -12.61 43.44 -27.49
N GLU A 191 -13.26 43.77 -28.60
CA GLU A 191 -13.22 43.00 -29.86
C GLU A 191 -11.82 42.95 -30.48
N THR A 192 -10.88 43.79 -30.02
CA THR A 192 -9.58 43.99 -30.69
C THR A 192 -8.44 43.10 -30.18
N LEU A 193 -8.62 42.32 -29.10
CA LEU A 193 -7.55 41.55 -28.45
C LEU A 193 -7.77 40.03 -28.57
N ALA A 194 -7.33 39.47 -29.69
CA ALA A 194 -7.52 38.08 -30.10
C ALA A 194 -6.89 36.98 -29.19
N ASP A 195 -6.33 37.30 -28.02
CA ASP A 195 -5.71 36.32 -27.09
C ASP A 195 -5.87 36.73 -25.60
N SER A 196 -6.89 37.50 -25.26
CA SER A 196 -7.08 37.98 -23.89
C SER A 196 -7.48 36.86 -22.92
N LEU A 197 -6.71 36.69 -21.83
CA LEU A 197 -6.92 35.68 -20.79
C LEU A 197 -7.60 36.32 -19.58
N LEU A 198 -8.66 35.69 -19.08
CA LEU A 198 -9.19 35.97 -17.75
C LEU A 198 -8.35 35.22 -16.72
N SER A 199 -7.75 35.95 -15.79
CA SER A 199 -6.99 35.40 -14.67
C SER A 199 -7.78 35.53 -13.38
N VAL A 200 -7.98 34.42 -12.68
CA VAL A 200 -8.58 34.38 -11.35
C VAL A 200 -7.52 33.86 -10.38
N GLU A 201 -7.06 34.72 -9.49
CA GLU A 201 -5.98 34.45 -8.54
C GLU A 201 -6.55 34.39 -7.11
N VAL A 202 -6.15 33.40 -6.33
CA VAL A 202 -6.49 33.26 -4.91
C VAL A 202 -5.26 33.60 -4.09
N TRP A 203 -5.45 34.40 -3.06
CA TRP A 203 -4.40 34.94 -2.21
C TRP A 203 -4.80 34.81 -0.75
N ASP A 204 -3.82 34.57 0.12
CA ASP A 204 -3.98 34.66 1.57
C ASP A 204 -3.71 36.09 2.03
N TRP A 205 -4.64 36.70 2.75
CA TRP A 205 -4.44 38.04 3.26
C TRP A 205 -3.65 38.04 4.57
N ASP A 206 -2.54 38.78 4.59
CA ASP A 206 -1.69 38.92 5.76
C ASP A 206 -1.71 40.35 6.31
N LEU A 207 -1.86 40.49 7.63
CA LEU A 207 -1.87 41.81 8.26
C LEU A 207 -0.48 42.48 8.30
N VAL A 208 0.59 41.67 8.45
CA VAL A 208 1.95 42.17 8.77
C VAL A 208 2.97 41.82 7.68
N SER A 209 2.72 40.76 6.91
CA SER A 209 3.56 40.28 5.79
C SER A 209 2.95 40.62 4.43
N LYS A 210 3.67 40.28 3.36
CA LYS A 210 3.07 40.24 2.01
C LYS A 210 2.07 39.08 1.97
N ASN A 211 0.95 39.30 1.30
CA ASN A 211 -0.04 38.27 1.04
C ASN A 211 0.58 37.06 0.32
N ASP A 212 0.32 35.86 0.83
CA ASP A 212 0.81 34.63 0.24
C ASP A 212 -0.05 34.21 -0.95
N PHE A 213 0.59 33.74 -2.02
CA PHE A 213 -0.14 33.24 -3.17
C PHE A 213 -0.72 31.84 -2.88
N LEU A 214 -2.03 31.65 -3.12
CA LEU A 214 -2.70 30.36 -2.92
C LEU A 214 -2.97 29.63 -4.24
N GLY A 215 -2.90 30.31 -5.39
CA GLY A 215 -3.01 29.71 -6.71
C GLY A 215 -3.80 30.54 -7.72
N LYS A 216 -3.80 30.14 -8.99
CA LYS A 216 -4.58 30.81 -10.04
C LYS A 216 -5.16 29.85 -11.07
N VAL A 217 -6.17 30.32 -11.79
CA VAL A 217 -6.72 29.68 -13.00
C VAL A 217 -6.81 30.70 -14.13
N LEU A 218 -6.56 30.23 -15.36
CA LEU A 218 -6.55 31.06 -16.57
C LEU A 218 -7.59 30.53 -17.55
N PHE A 219 -8.44 31.42 -18.05
CA PHE A 219 -9.45 31.10 -19.06
C PHE A 219 -9.17 31.84 -20.36
N ASN A 220 -9.23 31.11 -21.47
CA ASN A 220 -9.15 31.69 -22.80
C ASN A 220 -10.56 32.07 -23.26
N ILE A 221 -10.81 33.37 -23.42
CA ILE A 221 -12.15 33.90 -23.74
C ILE A 221 -12.64 33.43 -25.13
N ASN A 222 -11.74 33.17 -26.09
CA ASN A 222 -12.12 32.67 -27.41
C ASN A 222 -12.78 31.28 -27.33
N ARG A 223 -12.37 30.44 -26.37
CA ARG A 223 -13.01 29.13 -26.14
C ARG A 223 -14.39 29.26 -25.49
N LEU A 224 -14.61 30.32 -24.72
CA LEU A 224 -15.91 30.62 -24.09
C LEU A 224 -16.93 31.18 -25.08
N GLN A 225 -16.51 31.79 -26.20
CA GLN A 225 -17.42 32.28 -27.24
C GLN A 225 -18.29 31.17 -27.86
N SER A 226 -17.76 29.94 -28.00
CA SER A 226 -18.54 28.81 -28.53
C SER A 226 -19.47 28.16 -27.50
N ALA A 227 -19.18 28.28 -26.20
CA ALA A 227 -19.96 27.67 -25.12
C ALA A 227 -20.95 28.63 -24.46
N GLN A 228 -20.79 29.95 -24.65
CA GLN A 228 -21.48 31.08 -23.98
C GLN A 228 -21.33 31.14 -22.45
N GLN A 229 -21.27 30.00 -21.77
CA GLN A 229 -21.09 29.87 -20.33
C GLN A 229 -20.23 28.64 -19.99
N GLU A 230 -19.41 28.76 -18.96
CA GLU A 230 -18.65 27.67 -18.35
C GLU A 230 -18.82 27.73 -16.82
N GLU A 231 -19.23 26.63 -16.20
CA GLU A 231 -19.40 26.54 -14.75
C GLU A 231 -18.80 25.23 -14.23
N GLY A 232 -18.01 25.33 -13.16
CA GLY A 232 -17.41 24.15 -12.56
C GLY A 232 -16.32 24.42 -11.55
N TRP A 233 -15.76 23.33 -11.03
CA TRP A 233 -14.61 23.35 -10.14
C TRP A 233 -13.32 23.31 -10.97
N PHE A 234 -12.45 24.29 -10.76
CA PHE A 234 -11.17 24.43 -11.45
C PHE A 234 -10.02 24.28 -10.46
N ARG A 235 -9.03 23.45 -10.80
CA ARG A 235 -7.82 23.29 -9.96
C ARG A 235 -6.96 24.53 -10.05
N LEU A 236 -6.54 25.02 -8.88
CA LEU A 236 -5.60 26.11 -8.80
C LEU A 236 -4.21 25.63 -9.29
N GLY A 237 -3.53 26.47 -10.07
CA GLY A 237 -2.16 26.26 -10.53
C GLY A 237 -1.19 27.34 -10.02
N PRO A 238 0.13 27.08 -10.05
CA PRO A 238 1.16 28.05 -9.69
C PRO A 238 1.22 29.24 -10.66
N ASP A 239 1.76 30.38 -10.21
CA ASP A 239 1.82 31.61 -11.01
C ASP A 239 2.77 31.46 -12.22
N LYS A 240 3.98 30.95 -12.00
CA LYS A 240 4.96 30.45 -12.99
C LYS A 240 5.92 29.51 -12.25
N PRO A 241 6.48 28.45 -12.88
CA PRO A 241 7.64 27.79 -12.30
C PRO A 241 8.77 28.83 -12.27
N LYS A 242 9.16 29.29 -11.09
CA LYS A 242 10.47 29.92 -10.98
C LYS A 242 11.43 28.74 -11.07
N HIS A 243 12.11 28.58 -12.21
CA HIS A 243 13.35 27.83 -12.18
C HIS A 243 14.26 28.60 -11.22
N SER A 244 14.27 28.22 -9.93
CA SER A 244 15.33 28.64 -9.04
C SER A 244 16.60 28.09 -9.68
N GLN A 245 17.44 28.98 -10.20
CA GLN A 245 18.81 28.67 -10.59
C GLN A 245 19.59 28.45 -9.29
N TYR A 246 19.27 27.37 -8.57
CA TYR A 246 20.12 26.84 -7.52
C TYR A 246 20.96 25.73 -8.15
N GLU A 247 22.27 25.94 -8.20
CA GLU A 247 23.27 24.96 -8.68
C GLU A 247 23.50 23.79 -7.70
N GLY A 248 22.70 23.68 -6.64
CA GLY A 248 22.79 22.60 -5.65
C GLY A 248 21.87 21.44 -5.96
N THR A 249 22.42 20.22 -6.05
CA THR A 249 21.60 19.00 -6.14
C THR A 249 21.01 18.67 -4.77
N LEU A 250 19.69 18.69 -4.59
CA LEU A 250 18.98 18.23 -3.38
C LEU A 250 19.04 16.71 -3.15
N GLY A 251 19.86 16.02 -3.93
CA GLY A 251 19.91 14.58 -4.01
C GLY A 251 18.92 14.00 -5.03
N SER A 252 18.91 12.68 -5.08
CA SER A 252 18.05 11.92 -5.99
C SER A 252 17.32 10.82 -5.24
N LEU A 253 16.10 10.53 -5.66
CA LEU A 253 15.25 9.47 -5.14
C LEU A 253 15.07 8.39 -6.21
N ARG A 254 15.31 7.12 -5.85
CA ARG A 254 15.10 5.97 -6.74
C ARG A 254 13.71 5.38 -6.51
N LEU A 255 12.90 5.37 -7.55
CA LEU A 255 11.52 4.89 -7.51
C LEU A 255 11.26 3.82 -8.56
N GLN A 256 10.38 2.88 -8.22
CA GLN A 256 9.73 1.98 -9.19
C GLN A 256 8.22 2.18 -9.12
N LEU A 257 7.63 2.72 -10.18
CA LEU A 257 6.22 3.08 -10.26
C LEU A 257 5.56 2.37 -11.43
N ARG A 258 4.37 1.82 -11.24
CA ARG A 258 3.62 1.21 -12.33
C ARG A 258 2.13 1.44 -12.14
N LEU A 259 1.54 2.25 -13.03
CA LEU A 259 0.10 2.45 -13.09
C LEU A 259 -0.51 1.37 -13.97
N ARG A 260 -1.60 0.77 -13.49
CA ARG A 260 -2.34 -0.27 -14.20
C ARG A 260 -3.81 0.05 -14.16
N ASP A 261 -4.41 0.19 -15.34
CA ASP A 261 -5.85 0.32 -15.48
C ASP A 261 -6.44 -1.04 -15.79
N GLU A 262 -7.25 -1.54 -14.87
CA GLU A 262 -7.86 -2.86 -14.95
C GLU A 262 -9.35 -2.76 -15.22
N THR A 263 -9.74 -3.32 -16.36
CA THR A 263 -11.14 -3.60 -16.67
C THR A 263 -11.44 -5.03 -16.22
N VAL A 264 -12.21 -5.19 -15.15
CA VAL A 264 -12.64 -6.51 -14.67
C VAL A 264 -14.04 -6.82 -15.20
N LEU A 265 -14.13 -7.84 -16.05
CA LEU A 265 -15.40 -8.37 -16.58
C LEU A 265 -16.18 -9.09 -15.48
N LEU A 266 -17.44 -9.44 -15.76
CA LEU A 266 -18.23 -10.27 -14.85
C LEU A 266 -17.66 -11.69 -14.78
N SER A 267 -17.77 -12.31 -13.61
CA SER A 267 -17.22 -13.65 -13.32
C SER A 267 -17.58 -14.70 -14.37
N SER A 268 -18.77 -14.61 -14.99
CA SER A 268 -19.23 -15.52 -16.05
C SER A 268 -18.27 -15.62 -17.24
N HIS A 269 -17.58 -14.53 -17.59
CA HIS A 269 -16.66 -14.50 -18.74
C HIS A 269 -15.33 -15.18 -18.40
N TYR A 270 -14.88 -15.13 -17.15
CA TYR A 270 -13.64 -15.76 -16.72
C TYR A 270 -13.79 -17.26 -16.38
N GLN A 271 -15.03 -17.75 -16.19
CA GLN A 271 -15.30 -19.15 -15.85
C GLN A 271 -14.54 -20.16 -16.74
N PRO A 272 -14.53 -20.04 -18.09
CA PRO A 272 -13.82 -20.99 -18.94
C PRO A 272 -12.32 -21.05 -18.65
N LEU A 273 -11.67 -19.89 -18.44
CA LEU A 273 -10.24 -19.81 -18.11
C LEU A 273 -9.96 -20.44 -16.76
N THR A 274 -10.76 -20.09 -15.74
CA THR A 274 -10.59 -20.61 -14.38
C THR A 274 -10.81 -22.11 -14.31
N GLU A 275 -11.75 -22.65 -15.07
CA GLU A 275 -12.04 -24.08 -15.16
C GLU A 275 -10.91 -24.84 -15.86
N LEU A 276 -10.31 -24.26 -16.91
CA LEU A 276 -9.16 -24.85 -17.58
C LEU A 276 -7.92 -24.91 -16.66
N LEU A 277 -7.65 -23.82 -15.94
CA LEU A 277 -6.57 -23.78 -14.92
C LEU A 277 -6.85 -24.74 -13.75
N ARG A 278 -8.12 -24.96 -13.40
CA ARG A 278 -8.52 -25.96 -12.41
C ARG A 278 -8.22 -27.38 -12.89
N GLN A 279 -8.52 -27.67 -14.15
CA GLN A 279 -8.30 -29.00 -14.75
C GLN A 279 -6.82 -29.36 -14.82
N SER A 280 -5.92 -28.39 -15.02
CA SER A 280 -4.47 -28.64 -15.08
C SER A 280 -3.83 -28.99 -13.74
N VAL A 281 -4.57 -28.84 -12.64
CA VAL A 281 -4.08 -29.09 -11.28
C VAL A 281 -4.80 -30.28 -10.61
N GLY A 282 -5.95 -30.72 -11.14
CA GLY A 282 -6.77 -31.79 -10.56
C GLY A 282 -6.14 -33.19 -10.57
N THR A 283 -6.73 -34.11 -9.80
CA THR A 283 -6.26 -35.49 -9.54
C THR A 283 -6.26 -36.44 -10.75
N HIS A 284 -6.60 -35.97 -11.96
CA HIS A 284 -6.69 -36.77 -13.19
C HIS A 284 -5.57 -36.45 -14.20
N LEU A 285 -4.39 -36.08 -13.73
CA LEU A 285 -3.20 -35.98 -14.58
C LEU A 285 -2.72 -37.38 -14.98
N ASN A 286 -3.32 -37.94 -16.04
CA ASN A 286 -2.76 -39.05 -16.79
C ASN A 286 -1.54 -38.52 -17.55
N GLY A 287 -0.36 -38.71 -16.98
CA GLY A 287 0.86 -37.98 -17.36
C GLY A 287 1.41 -38.30 -18.74
N ASN A 288 0.95 -37.59 -19.76
CA ASN A 288 1.43 -37.81 -21.13
C ASN A 288 1.26 -36.62 -22.09
N ARG A 289 1.09 -35.38 -21.59
CA ARG A 289 1.11 -34.13 -22.37
C ARG A 289 1.64 -32.95 -21.53
N PRO A 290 2.16 -31.87 -22.14
CA PRO A 290 2.69 -30.72 -21.40
C PRO A 290 1.60 -30.03 -20.58
N ASP A 291 1.71 -30.08 -19.25
CA ASP A 291 0.78 -29.44 -18.33
C ASP A 291 0.79 -27.92 -18.53
N LEU A 292 -0.39 -27.30 -18.56
CA LEU A 292 -0.58 -25.85 -18.70
C LEU A 292 0.28 -25.06 -17.70
N ILE A 293 0.45 -25.57 -16.47
CA ILE A 293 1.28 -24.97 -15.42
C ILE A 293 2.77 -25.01 -15.78
N MET A 294 3.24 -26.07 -16.43
CA MET A 294 4.61 -26.18 -16.90
C MET A 294 4.90 -25.14 -18.00
N LEU A 295 3.98 -24.99 -18.96
CA LEU A 295 4.10 -23.96 -19.99
C LEU A 295 4.12 -22.55 -19.37
N ILE A 296 3.31 -22.29 -18.35
CA ILE A 296 3.34 -21.02 -17.63
C ILE A 296 4.69 -20.81 -16.92
N ASP A 297 5.23 -21.81 -16.20
CA ASP A 297 6.55 -21.73 -15.55
C ASP A 297 7.66 -21.40 -16.56
N GLU A 298 7.64 -22.04 -17.72
CA GLU A 298 8.68 -21.90 -18.73
C GLU A 298 8.58 -20.64 -19.59
N THR A 299 7.38 -20.10 -19.80
CA THR A 299 7.15 -18.90 -20.62
C THR A 299 7.18 -17.61 -19.81
N THR A 300 7.02 -17.71 -18.48
CA THR A 300 7.03 -16.55 -17.59
C THR A 300 8.46 -16.01 -17.40
N THR A 301 8.66 -14.74 -17.74
CA THR A 301 9.92 -14.02 -17.56
C THR A 301 10.30 -13.87 -16.08
N SER A 302 11.59 -13.66 -15.80
CA SER A 302 12.09 -13.44 -14.44
C SER A 302 11.47 -12.23 -13.74
N GLU A 303 11.15 -11.17 -14.50
CA GLU A 303 10.55 -9.93 -14.00
C GLU A 303 9.10 -10.10 -13.55
N ASN A 304 8.31 -10.89 -14.29
CA ASN A 304 6.89 -11.09 -14.00
C ASN A 304 6.62 -12.28 -13.06
N ARG A 305 7.62 -13.13 -12.82
CA ARG A 305 7.47 -14.39 -12.06
C ARG A 305 6.89 -14.21 -10.67
N GLN A 306 7.29 -13.17 -9.95
CA GLN A 306 6.78 -12.90 -8.60
C GLN A 306 5.29 -12.53 -8.60
N GLU A 307 4.86 -11.75 -9.60
CA GLU A 307 3.47 -11.32 -9.75
C GLU A 307 2.57 -12.47 -10.18
N VAL A 308 3.00 -13.25 -11.18
CA VAL A 308 2.27 -14.42 -11.67
C VAL A 308 2.11 -15.45 -10.55
N ALA A 309 3.17 -15.71 -9.78
CA ALA A 309 3.12 -16.56 -8.60
C ALA A 309 2.06 -16.09 -7.60
N ASN A 310 2.02 -14.79 -7.30
CA ASN A 310 1.05 -14.22 -6.37
C ASN A 310 -0.40 -14.40 -6.85
N ASN A 311 -0.67 -14.08 -8.12
CA ASN A 311 -2.02 -14.16 -8.68
C ASN A 311 -2.50 -15.61 -8.78
N LEU A 312 -1.64 -16.55 -9.19
CA LEU A 312 -1.96 -17.99 -9.23
C LEU A 312 -2.24 -18.54 -7.82
N VAL A 313 -1.39 -18.22 -6.84
CA VAL A 313 -1.60 -18.63 -5.45
C VAL A 313 -2.94 -18.13 -4.93
N LYS A 314 -3.28 -16.86 -5.15
CA LYS A 314 -4.55 -16.29 -4.73
C LYS A 314 -5.75 -16.94 -5.42
N LEU A 315 -5.67 -17.18 -6.73
CA LEU A 315 -6.71 -17.86 -7.49
C LEU A 315 -6.97 -19.27 -6.94
N PHE A 316 -5.93 -20.09 -6.83
CA PHE A 316 -6.07 -21.48 -6.36
C PHE A 316 -6.41 -21.57 -4.86
N LEU A 317 -5.97 -20.59 -4.06
CA LEU A 317 -6.42 -20.47 -2.67
C LEU A 317 -7.92 -20.16 -2.60
N GLY A 318 -8.42 -19.24 -3.43
CA GLY A 318 -9.84 -18.92 -3.53
C GLY A 318 -10.71 -20.08 -4.03
N GLN A 319 -10.15 -20.96 -4.87
CA GLN A 319 -10.82 -22.17 -5.36
C GLN A 319 -10.67 -23.39 -4.42
N GLY A 320 -9.85 -23.31 -3.37
CA GLY A 320 -9.57 -24.42 -2.46
C GLY A 320 -8.65 -25.51 -3.03
N LEU A 321 -7.86 -25.20 -4.07
CA LEU A 321 -6.98 -26.14 -4.79
C LEU A 321 -5.48 -25.80 -4.67
N ILE A 322 -5.13 -24.99 -3.68
CA ILE A 322 -3.75 -24.54 -3.46
C ILE A 322 -2.79 -25.70 -3.20
N LYS A 323 -3.28 -26.77 -2.56
CA LYS A 323 -2.51 -27.96 -2.20
C LYS A 323 -2.06 -28.72 -3.45
N GLU A 324 -2.99 -28.91 -4.38
CA GLU A 324 -2.75 -29.58 -5.65
C GLU A 324 -1.82 -28.73 -6.53
N PHE A 325 -2.02 -27.41 -6.55
CA PHE A 325 -1.20 -26.50 -7.35
C PHE A 325 0.26 -26.49 -6.90
N LEU A 326 0.51 -26.36 -5.60
CA LEU A 326 1.86 -26.41 -5.05
C LEU A 326 2.52 -27.77 -5.29
N ASP A 327 1.76 -28.87 -5.22
CA ASP A 327 2.26 -30.22 -5.51
C ASP A 327 2.75 -30.38 -6.96
N VAL A 328 2.02 -29.81 -7.94
CA VAL A 328 2.46 -29.78 -9.35
C VAL A 328 3.76 -28.99 -9.48
N LEU A 329 3.85 -27.79 -8.89
CA LEU A 329 5.06 -26.97 -8.96
C LEU A 329 6.27 -27.64 -8.29
N PHE A 330 6.07 -28.33 -7.18
CA PHE A 330 7.13 -29.08 -6.52
C PHE A 330 7.63 -30.24 -7.37
N LYS A 331 6.74 -30.97 -8.08
CA LYS A 331 7.16 -32.01 -9.03
C LYS A 331 8.03 -31.43 -10.14
N LEU A 332 7.54 -30.38 -10.79
CA LEU A 332 8.25 -29.72 -11.90
C LEU A 332 9.64 -29.24 -11.49
N GLU A 333 9.77 -28.65 -10.30
CA GLU A 333 11.09 -28.19 -9.82
C GLU A 333 12.02 -29.35 -9.42
N LEU A 334 11.49 -30.41 -8.80
CA LEU A 334 12.29 -31.58 -8.41
C LEU A 334 12.73 -32.43 -9.61
N GLU A 335 11.97 -32.43 -10.70
CA GLU A 335 12.34 -33.06 -11.97
C GLU A 335 13.50 -32.31 -12.64
N LYS A 336 13.46 -30.97 -12.62
CA LYS A 336 14.51 -30.10 -13.16
C LYS A 336 15.80 -30.10 -12.31
N THR A 337 15.71 -30.46 -11.03
CA THR A 337 16.85 -30.40 -10.11
C THR A 337 17.68 -31.69 -10.13
N THR A 338 18.96 -31.56 -10.50
CA THR A 338 19.95 -32.66 -10.52
C THR A 338 20.74 -32.76 -9.22
N GLU A 339 21.07 -31.63 -8.58
CA GLU A 339 21.86 -31.58 -7.36
C GLU A 339 21.00 -31.31 -6.10
N PRO A 340 21.08 -32.14 -5.04
CA PRO A 340 20.26 -31.97 -3.84
C PRO A 340 20.47 -30.64 -3.08
N ASN A 341 21.65 -30.04 -3.21
CA ASN A 341 22.01 -28.81 -2.52
C ASN A 341 21.48 -27.54 -3.21
N THR A 342 20.87 -27.64 -4.39
CA THR A 342 20.35 -26.48 -5.16
C THR A 342 18.83 -26.40 -5.19
N ILE A 343 18.14 -27.39 -4.60
CA ILE A 343 16.68 -27.49 -4.49
C ILE A 343 16.09 -26.20 -3.93
N PHE A 344 15.13 -25.61 -4.64
CA PHE A 344 14.47 -24.35 -4.27
C PHE A 344 15.46 -23.23 -3.95
N ARG A 345 16.65 -23.16 -4.56
CA ARG A 345 17.54 -21.98 -4.45
C ARG A 345 17.45 -21.06 -5.66
N SER A 346 16.87 -21.54 -6.76
CA SER A 346 16.66 -20.77 -7.97
C SER A 346 15.48 -19.80 -7.83
N ASN A 347 15.43 -18.78 -8.70
CA ASN A 347 14.26 -17.91 -8.83
C ASN A 347 13.20 -18.61 -9.70
N SER A 348 12.56 -19.67 -9.21
CA SER A 348 11.57 -20.49 -9.93
C SER A 348 10.12 -20.07 -9.65
N LEU A 349 9.15 -20.48 -10.48
CA LEU A 349 7.74 -20.23 -10.17
C LEU A 349 7.32 -20.94 -8.88
N ALA A 350 7.86 -22.12 -8.57
CA ALA A 350 7.54 -22.82 -7.31
C ALA A 350 8.08 -22.09 -6.08
N SER A 351 9.34 -21.64 -6.11
CA SER A 351 9.91 -20.87 -5.00
C SER A 351 9.14 -19.56 -4.76
N LYS A 352 8.78 -18.84 -5.83
CA LYS A 352 7.96 -17.62 -5.74
C LYS A 352 6.53 -17.87 -5.30
N SER A 353 5.92 -18.96 -5.74
CA SER A 353 4.56 -19.33 -5.33
C SER A 353 4.53 -19.74 -3.85
N MET A 354 5.51 -20.50 -3.38
CA MET A 354 5.63 -20.85 -1.97
C MET A 354 5.91 -19.61 -1.09
N GLU A 355 6.77 -18.68 -1.51
CA GLU A 355 6.98 -17.39 -0.83
C GLU A 355 5.68 -16.59 -0.73
N SER A 356 4.90 -16.52 -1.82
CA SER A 356 3.63 -15.81 -1.84
C SER A 356 2.57 -16.49 -0.97
N PHE A 357 2.49 -17.82 -1.02
CA PHE A 357 1.59 -18.62 -0.19
C PHE A 357 1.86 -18.42 1.30
N LEU A 358 3.13 -18.41 1.73
CA LEU A 358 3.49 -18.14 3.12
C LEU A 358 3.07 -16.74 3.57
N LYS A 359 3.18 -15.73 2.70
CA LYS A 359 2.71 -14.38 3.01
C LYS A 359 1.18 -14.32 3.12
N VAL A 360 0.44 -14.94 2.21
CA VAL A 360 -1.04 -14.88 2.21
C VAL A 360 -1.64 -15.73 3.35
N ALA A 361 -1.19 -16.98 3.52
CA ALA A 361 -1.76 -17.91 4.50
C ALA A 361 -1.10 -17.85 5.89
N GLY A 362 0.15 -17.35 5.98
CA GLY A 362 0.97 -17.43 7.18
C GLY A 362 1.14 -16.14 7.96
N MET A 363 0.68 -14.98 7.47
CA MET A 363 0.99 -13.70 8.12
C MET A 363 0.47 -13.59 9.56
N GLN A 364 -0.77 -14.04 9.83
CA GLN A 364 -1.32 -14.06 11.18
C GLN A 364 -0.52 -14.97 12.13
N TYR A 365 -0.09 -16.13 11.63
CA TYR A 365 0.77 -17.06 12.36
C TYR A 365 2.12 -16.41 12.69
N LEU A 366 2.72 -15.71 11.72
CA LEU A 366 3.98 -15.00 11.89
C LEU A 366 3.88 -13.88 12.94
N HIS A 367 2.78 -13.12 12.94
CA HIS A 367 2.51 -12.08 13.94
C HIS A 367 2.42 -12.64 15.35
N ARG A 368 1.69 -13.74 15.52
CA ARG A 368 1.57 -14.43 16.81
C ARG A 368 2.91 -15.00 17.28
N LEU A 369 3.74 -15.50 16.34
CA LEU A 369 5.03 -16.11 16.63
C LEU A 369 6.11 -15.08 16.98
N LEU A 370 6.29 -14.05 16.13
CA LEU A 370 7.41 -13.11 16.24
C LEU A 370 7.08 -11.83 17.01
N GLY A 371 5.80 -11.45 17.09
CA GLY A 371 5.36 -10.20 17.71
C GLY A 371 5.92 -9.98 19.11
N PRO A 372 5.81 -10.93 20.06
CA PRO A 372 6.30 -10.75 21.43
C PRO A 372 7.81 -10.45 21.50
N ILE A 373 8.62 -11.21 20.75
CA ILE A 373 10.08 -11.10 20.79
C ILE A 373 10.55 -9.82 20.10
N ILE A 374 9.96 -9.48 18.96
CA ILE A 374 10.28 -8.23 18.26
C ILE A 374 9.90 -7.03 19.13
N ASN A 375 8.73 -7.03 19.77
CA ASN A 375 8.32 -5.95 20.67
C ASN A 375 9.32 -5.77 21.82
N ARG A 376 9.74 -6.87 22.44
CA ARG A 376 10.75 -6.87 23.50
C ARG A 376 12.08 -6.26 23.04
N ILE A 377 12.58 -6.64 21.85
CA ILE A 377 13.83 -6.07 21.30
C ILE A 377 13.71 -4.56 21.07
N PHE A 378 12.58 -4.10 20.53
CA PHE A 378 12.31 -2.67 20.31
C PHE A 378 12.12 -1.86 21.60
N GLU A 379 11.64 -2.49 22.67
CA GLU A 379 11.46 -1.87 23.99
C GLU A 379 12.78 -1.80 24.77
N GLU A 380 13.57 -2.88 24.76
CA GLU A 380 14.82 -2.95 25.53
C GLU A 380 15.95 -2.09 24.92
N LYS A 381 16.02 -1.97 23.58
CA LYS A 381 17.04 -1.19 22.84
C LYS A 381 18.49 -1.39 23.31
N LYS A 382 18.81 -2.58 23.81
CA LYS A 382 20.15 -2.93 24.31
C LYS A 382 21.14 -3.05 23.14
N TYR A 383 22.38 -2.62 23.38
CA TYR A 383 23.46 -2.77 22.41
C TYR A 383 23.94 -4.23 22.38
N VAL A 384 24.00 -4.82 21.19
CA VAL A 384 24.45 -6.20 20.96
C VAL A 384 25.45 -6.18 19.80
N GLU A 385 26.71 -6.49 20.09
CA GLU A 385 27.74 -6.70 19.08
C GLU A 385 28.61 -7.90 19.47
N LEU A 386 28.90 -8.74 18.48
CA LEU A 386 29.69 -9.96 18.64
C LEU A 386 31.01 -9.90 17.88
N ASP A 387 31.11 -9.04 16.86
CA ASP A 387 32.34 -8.85 16.06
C ASP A 387 33.30 -7.92 16.82
N PRO A 388 34.47 -8.44 17.28
CA PRO A 388 35.52 -7.65 17.93
C PRO A 388 35.84 -6.33 17.23
N ASN A 389 35.86 -6.34 15.88
CA ASN A 389 36.26 -5.19 15.08
C ASN A 389 35.20 -4.09 15.01
N LYS A 390 34.00 -4.33 15.53
CA LYS A 390 32.85 -3.42 15.47
C LYS A 390 32.35 -2.99 16.85
N VAL A 391 33.01 -3.43 17.92
CA VAL A 391 32.64 -3.06 19.29
C VAL A 391 33.00 -1.61 19.54
N GLU A 392 32.00 -0.77 19.80
CA GLU A 392 32.20 0.61 20.21
C GLU A 392 32.38 0.69 21.73
N LEU A 393 33.62 0.92 22.18
CA LEU A 393 33.91 1.19 23.59
C LEU A 393 33.52 2.64 23.92
N LYS A 394 32.46 2.84 24.72
CA LYS A 394 32.12 4.18 25.22
C LYS A 394 33.10 4.60 26.31
N GLU A 395 33.82 5.70 26.10
CA GLU A 395 34.32 6.53 27.20
C GLU A 395 33.12 7.27 27.81
N ALA A 396 32.61 6.78 28.94
CA ALA A 396 31.54 7.48 29.65
C ALA A 396 32.09 8.74 30.33
N GLY A 397 31.75 9.92 29.80
CA GLY A 397 32.03 11.21 30.41
C GLY A 397 31.39 11.37 31.80
N CYS A 398 32.24 11.66 32.79
CA CYS A 398 32.01 12.26 34.11
C CYS A 398 30.85 11.71 34.99
N THR A 399 31.17 10.77 35.88
CA THR A 399 31.09 10.93 37.36
C THR A 399 31.49 9.63 38.08
N GLY A 400 32.71 9.61 38.64
CA GLY A 400 33.06 9.03 39.94
C GLY A 400 32.95 7.52 40.23
N LEU A 401 32.21 6.69 39.49
CA LEU A 401 31.99 5.30 39.94
C LEU A 401 31.56 4.31 38.85
N HIS A 402 32.38 4.02 37.84
CA HIS A 402 32.05 2.93 36.89
C HIS A 402 33.27 2.10 36.44
N ARG A 403 33.06 0.78 36.40
CA ARG A 403 33.98 -0.23 35.85
C ARG A 403 34.22 0.06 34.36
N LEU A 404 35.49 0.05 33.94
CA LEU A 404 35.88 -0.12 32.54
C LEU A 404 35.28 -1.44 32.05
N HIS A 405 34.32 -1.40 31.13
CA HIS A 405 33.87 -2.62 30.46
C HIS A 405 34.91 -2.96 29.40
N THR A 406 35.52 -4.13 29.52
CA THR A 406 36.43 -4.63 28.48
C THR A 406 35.61 -5.08 27.26
N GLU A 407 36.26 -5.13 26.09
CA GLU A 407 35.64 -5.68 24.87
C GLU A 407 35.06 -7.09 25.12
N ALA A 408 35.79 -7.91 25.89
CA ALA A 408 35.36 -9.25 26.28
C ALA A 408 34.06 -9.24 27.12
N ASP A 409 33.90 -8.28 28.02
CA ASP A 409 32.67 -8.14 28.83
C ASP A 409 31.46 -7.79 27.94
N VAL A 410 31.66 -6.90 26.97
CA VAL A 410 30.61 -6.49 26.01
C VAL A 410 30.20 -7.66 25.13
N ILE A 411 31.16 -8.43 24.60
CA ILE A 411 30.87 -9.61 23.78
C ILE A 411 30.17 -10.69 24.61
N GLN A 412 30.60 -10.92 25.86
CA GLN A 412 29.97 -11.90 26.75
C GLN A 412 28.53 -11.52 27.08
N GLN A 413 28.28 -10.25 27.42
CA GLN A 413 26.94 -9.73 27.68
C GLN A 413 26.05 -9.82 26.42
N SER A 414 26.59 -9.41 25.27
CA SER A 414 25.89 -9.45 23.97
C SER A 414 25.53 -10.88 23.59
N SER A 415 26.45 -11.83 23.79
CA SER A 415 26.23 -13.25 23.54
C SER A 415 25.13 -13.81 24.44
N SER A 416 25.18 -13.54 25.75
CA SER A 416 24.15 -14.00 26.69
C SER A 416 22.76 -13.46 26.35
N LEU A 417 22.67 -12.18 25.98
CA LEU A 417 21.40 -11.55 25.59
C LEU A 417 20.85 -12.15 24.28
N LEU A 418 21.71 -12.33 23.28
CA LEU A 418 21.30 -12.92 22.01
C LEU A 418 20.90 -14.39 22.15
N GLN A 419 21.60 -15.16 23.00
CA GLN A 419 21.20 -16.52 23.37
C GLN A 419 19.83 -16.53 24.03
N SER A 420 19.53 -15.58 24.92
CA SER A 420 18.21 -15.46 25.54
C SER A 420 17.10 -15.24 24.50
N TYR A 421 17.27 -14.29 23.58
CA TYR A 421 16.30 -14.04 22.52
C TYR A 421 16.13 -15.25 21.59
N LEU A 422 17.24 -15.90 21.23
CA LEU A 422 17.23 -17.06 20.35
C LEU A 422 16.55 -18.26 21.00
N SER A 423 16.84 -18.56 22.27
CA SER A 423 16.20 -19.66 23.00
C SER A 423 14.71 -19.44 23.21
N GLU A 424 14.29 -18.20 23.50
CA GLU A 424 12.87 -17.84 23.57
C GLU A 424 12.17 -18.04 22.21
N LEU A 425 12.79 -17.57 21.13
CA LEU A 425 12.28 -17.74 19.77
C LEU A 425 12.14 -19.20 19.37
N LEU A 426 13.17 -20.01 19.61
CA LEU A 426 13.14 -21.44 19.27
C LEU A 426 12.08 -22.19 20.08
N THR A 427 11.88 -21.81 21.35
CA THR A 427 10.81 -22.36 22.18
C THR A 427 9.44 -21.98 21.64
N ALA A 428 9.26 -20.71 21.24
CA ALA A 428 8.03 -20.24 20.60
C ALA A 428 7.76 -20.98 19.27
N ILE A 429 8.78 -21.20 18.44
CA ILE A 429 8.67 -22.01 17.21
C ILE A 429 8.26 -23.44 17.54
N LEU A 430 8.85 -24.08 18.54
CA LEU A 430 8.49 -25.45 18.90
C LEU A 430 7.02 -25.56 19.38
N GLN A 431 6.57 -24.58 20.17
CA GLN A 431 5.19 -24.50 20.66
C GLN A 431 4.19 -24.14 19.56
N SER A 432 4.64 -23.44 18.51
CA SER A 432 3.76 -22.97 17.45
C SER A 432 3.21 -24.07 16.56
N ALA A 433 3.73 -25.29 16.65
CA ALA A 433 3.20 -26.46 15.95
C ALA A 433 1.71 -26.68 16.24
N SER A 434 1.20 -26.31 17.43
CA SER A 434 -0.20 -26.51 17.81
C SER A 434 -1.18 -25.50 17.22
N TYR A 435 -0.69 -24.37 16.72
CA TYR A 435 -1.53 -23.30 16.14
C TYR A 435 -1.09 -22.91 14.72
N CYS A 436 -0.18 -23.68 14.13
CA CYS A 436 0.23 -23.50 12.74
C CYS A 436 -0.98 -23.74 11.82
N PRO A 437 -1.27 -22.83 10.87
CA PRO A 437 -2.38 -23.01 9.93
C PRO A 437 -2.29 -24.35 9.19
N LEU A 438 -3.40 -25.09 9.13
CA LEU A 438 -3.44 -26.43 8.53
C LEU A 438 -2.95 -26.45 7.08
N LEU A 439 -3.29 -25.42 6.29
CA LEU A 439 -2.82 -25.28 4.91
C LEU A 439 -1.29 -25.21 4.83
N LEU A 440 -0.62 -24.52 5.77
CA LEU A 440 0.84 -24.50 5.83
C LEU A 440 1.40 -25.87 6.20
N CYS A 441 0.81 -26.54 7.19
CA CYS A 441 1.20 -27.89 7.59
C CYS A 441 1.12 -28.87 6.41
N GLN A 442 0.02 -28.85 5.66
CA GLN A 442 -0.20 -29.71 4.49
C GLN A 442 0.80 -29.42 3.37
N ALA A 443 1.08 -28.14 3.05
CA ALA A 443 2.06 -27.78 2.05
C ALA A 443 3.48 -28.24 2.43
N PHE A 444 3.88 -28.06 3.69
CA PHE A 444 5.18 -28.52 4.18
C PHE A 444 5.27 -30.06 4.25
N GLN A 445 4.18 -30.74 4.62
CA GLN A 445 4.08 -32.20 4.59
C GLN A 445 4.28 -32.74 3.17
N GLN A 446 3.60 -32.18 2.17
CA GLN A 446 3.78 -32.55 0.77
C GLN A 446 5.21 -32.33 0.31
N LEU A 447 5.77 -31.14 0.54
CA LEU A 447 7.15 -30.82 0.19
C LEU A 447 8.13 -31.82 0.80
N TYR A 448 7.97 -32.11 2.09
CA TYR A 448 8.82 -33.04 2.82
C TYR A 448 8.78 -34.46 2.23
N HIS A 449 7.59 -34.99 1.95
CA HIS A 449 7.45 -36.33 1.36
C HIS A 449 7.93 -36.39 -0.09
N ARG A 450 7.69 -35.35 -0.90
CA ARG A 450 8.16 -35.25 -2.29
C ARG A 450 9.67 -35.28 -2.40
N VAL A 451 10.35 -34.49 -1.57
CA VAL A 451 11.82 -34.46 -1.52
C VAL A 451 12.37 -35.81 -1.03
N GLN A 452 11.72 -36.42 -0.03
CA GLN A 452 12.10 -37.75 0.47
C GLN A 452 11.95 -38.84 -0.60
N ALA A 453 10.92 -38.77 -1.44
CA ALA A 453 10.69 -39.74 -2.52
C ALA A 453 11.71 -39.58 -3.66
N ARG A 454 12.10 -38.34 -3.99
CA ARG A 454 13.09 -38.04 -5.04
C ARG A 454 14.52 -38.40 -4.63
N PHE A 455 14.88 -38.17 -3.37
CA PHE A 455 16.21 -38.43 -2.84
C PHE A 455 16.14 -39.39 -1.64
N PRO A 456 15.95 -40.70 -1.89
CA PRO A 456 15.78 -41.70 -0.82
C PRO A 456 17.09 -42.06 -0.11
N ASP A 457 18.25 -41.74 -0.70
CA ASP A 457 19.55 -42.17 -0.18
C ASP A 457 19.84 -41.61 1.22
N PRO A 458 20.46 -42.41 2.12
CA PRO A 458 20.71 -42.02 3.51
C PRO A 458 21.63 -40.80 3.65
N GLU A 459 22.50 -40.56 2.67
CA GLU A 459 23.37 -39.37 2.60
C GLU A 459 22.56 -38.07 2.48
N TYR A 460 21.41 -38.11 1.81
CA TYR A 460 20.54 -36.97 1.57
C TYR A 460 19.39 -36.84 2.58
N ARG A 461 19.42 -37.59 3.68
CA ARG A 461 18.35 -37.57 4.69
C ARG A 461 18.08 -36.18 5.31
N LYS A 462 19.08 -35.29 5.29
CA LYS A 462 18.96 -33.91 5.75
C LYS A 462 18.22 -33.01 4.75
N VAL A 463 18.23 -33.34 3.46
CA VAL A 463 17.73 -32.48 2.36
C VAL A 463 16.24 -32.20 2.49
N LYS A 464 15.42 -33.18 2.88
CA LYS A 464 13.98 -32.98 3.15
C LYS A 464 13.69 -31.98 4.28
N PHE A 465 14.56 -31.90 5.29
CA PHE A 465 14.47 -30.88 6.33
C PHE A 465 14.93 -29.52 5.80
N ILE A 466 16.04 -29.49 5.05
CA ILE A 466 16.57 -28.27 4.42
C ILE A 466 15.53 -27.63 3.48
N ALA A 467 14.79 -28.42 2.71
CA ALA A 467 13.73 -27.92 1.84
C ALA A 467 12.67 -27.15 2.63
N VAL A 468 12.16 -27.73 3.73
CA VAL A 468 11.17 -27.07 4.60
C VAL A 468 11.76 -25.83 5.29
N THR A 469 12.96 -25.93 5.87
CA THR A 469 13.59 -24.80 6.57
C THR A 469 14.01 -23.68 5.63
N SER A 470 14.30 -23.97 4.36
CA SER A 470 14.60 -22.93 3.36
C SER A 470 13.42 -21.98 3.17
N PHE A 471 12.20 -22.50 3.17
CA PHE A 471 10.99 -21.69 3.06
C PHE A 471 10.61 -21.07 4.40
N LEU A 472 10.60 -21.86 5.47
CA LEU A 472 10.16 -21.40 6.78
C LEU A 472 11.16 -20.41 7.42
N CYS A 473 12.44 -20.78 7.51
CA CYS A 473 13.45 -19.99 8.19
C CYS A 473 14.07 -18.94 7.26
N LEU A 474 14.55 -19.34 6.07
CA LEU A 474 15.30 -18.40 5.20
C LEU A 474 14.41 -17.40 4.48
N ARG A 475 13.20 -17.80 4.06
CA ARG A 475 12.30 -16.96 3.24
C ARG A 475 11.14 -16.32 3.98
N PHE A 476 10.83 -16.78 5.18
CA PHE A 476 9.68 -16.29 5.94
C PHE A 476 10.04 -15.70 7.30
N ILE A 477 10.57 -16.50 8.23
CA ILE A 477 10.89 -16.05 9.59
C ILE A 477 12.07 -15.05 9.59
N SER A 478 13.21 -15.39 8.98
CA SER A 478 14.41 -14.54 9.06
C SER A 478 14.23 -13.19 8.36
N PRO A 479 13.63 -13.10 7.15
CA PRO A 479 13.30 -11.82 6.54
C PRO A 479 12.35 -10.97 7.40
N ALA A 480 11.41 -11.61 8.10
CA ALA A 480 10.51 -10.92 9.02
C ALA A 480 11.18 -10.41 10.29
N ILE A 481 12.21 -11.11 10.79
CA ILE A 481 13.05 -10.62 11.89
C ILE A 481 13.92 -9.45 11.41
N MET A 482 14.55 -9.57 10.24
CA MET A 482 15.42 -8.51 9.70
C MET A 482 14.67 -7.22 9.40
N SER A 483 13.48 -7.34 8.82
CA SER A 483 12.67 -6.20 8.40
C SER A 483 11.24 -6.28 8.96
N PRO A 484 11.04 -6.12 10.28
CA PRO A 484 9.72 -6.30 10.91
C PRO A 484 8.63 -5.42 10.32
N LYS A 485 8.99 -4.21 9.87
CA LYS A 485 8.07 -3.28 9.23
C LYS A 485 7.47 -3.83 7.93
N LEU A 486 8.28 -4.46 7.08
CA LEU A 486 7.83 -5.01 5.79
C LEU A 486 6.87 -6.21 5.96
N PHE A 487 6.84 -6.80 7.16
CA PHE A 487 5.91 -7.86 7.55
C PHE A 487 4.80 -7.35 8.48
N HIS A 488 4.63 -6.03 8.60
CA HIS A 488 3.64 -5.37 9.45
C HIS A 488 3.74 -5.70 10.95
N LEU A 489 4.89 -6.20 11.42
CA LEU A 489 5.12 -6.52 12.84
C LEU A 489 5.37 -5.26 13.67
N ARG A 490 5.78 -4.16 13.02
CA ARG A 490 6.05 -2.85 13.62
C ARG A 490 5.69 -1.71 12.66
N ASP A 491 5.29 -0.58 13.22
CA ASP A 491 4.93 0.61 12.44
C ASP A 491 6.15 1.42 11.96
N LYS A 492 7.29 1.27 12.66
CA LYS A 492 8.56 1.98 12.39
C LYS A 492 9.68 1.00 12.08
N HIS A 493 10.64 1.41 11.26
CA HIS A 493 11.90 0.68 11.09
C HIS A 493 12.69 0.65 12.40
N ALA A 494 13.51 -0.38 12.55
CA ALA A 494 14.44 -0.47 13.66
C ALA A 494 15.51 0.63 13.56
N ASP A 495 15.84 1.28 14.68
CA ASP A 495 17.03 2.15 14.74
C ASP A 495 18.32 1.31 14.51
N ALA A 496 19.46 1.95 14.26
CA ALA A 496 20.70 1.26 13.91
C ALA A 496 21.10 0.14 14.90
N ARG A 497 20.90 0.37 16.20
CA ARG A 497 21.21 -0.61 17.26
C ARG A 497 20.24 -1.79 17.25
N THR A 498 18.95 -1.51 17.16
CA THR A 498 17.91 -2.54 17.10
C THR A 498 18.05 -3.35 15.81
N SER A 499 18.31 -2.69 14.68
CA SER A 499 18.55 -3.32 13.37
C SER A 499 19.73 -4.28 13.41
N ARG A 500 20.84 -3.89 14.06
CA ARG A 500 21.99 -4.78 14.27
C ARG A 500 21.63 -6.02 15.09
N THR A 501 20.87 -5.85 16.17
CA THR A 501 20.41 -6.96 17.02
C THR A 501 19.52 -7.93 16.24
N LEU A 502 18.56 -7.40 15.48
CA LEU A 502 17.66 -8.18 14.62
C LEU A 502 18.42 -8.94 13.52
N LEU A 503 19.43 -8.30 12.90
CA LEU A 503 20.29 -8.92 11.91
C LEU A 503 21.05 -10.12 12.49
N LEU A 504 21.65 -9.96 13.67
CA LEU A 504 22.37 -11.04 14.36
C LEU A 504 21.43 -12.20 14.73
N LEU A 505 20.23 -11.89 15.22
CA LEU A 505 19.21 -12.88 15.55
C LEU A 505 18.74 -13.63 14.30
N ALA A 506 18.39 -12.91 13.23
CA ALA A 506 17.99 -13.51 11.96
C ALA A 506 19.08 -14.41 11.40
N LYS A 507 20.34 -13.99 11.49
CA LYS A 507 21.48 -14.78 11.04
C LYS A 507 21.63 -16.08 11.83
N ALA A 508 21.48 -16.03 13.15
CA ALA A 508 21.48 -17.25 13.98
C ALA A 508 20.37 -18.22 13.57
N VAL A 509 19.16 -17.71 13.31
CA VAL A 509 18.02 -18.50 12.81
C VAL A 509 18.29 -19.08 11.42
N GLN A 510 18.91 -18.32 10.51
CA GLN A 510 19.30 -18.81 9.19
C GLN A 510 20.33 -19.94 9.28
N THR A 511 21.33 -19.81 10.16
CA THR A 511 22.34 -20.85 10.41
C THR A 511 21.68 -22.14 10.93
N ILE A 512 20.74 -22.02 11.88
CA ILE A 512 19.95 -23.16 12.37
C ILE A 512 19.14 -23.78 11.22
N GLY A 513 18.50 -22.95 10.38
CA GLY A 513 17.72 -23.40 9.22
C GLY A 513 18.55 -24.14 8.17
N ASN A 514 19.83 -23.82 8.01
CA ASN A 514 20.74 -24.55 7.12
C ASN A 514 21.16 -25.92 7.65
N LEU A 515 20.88 -26.23 8.94
CA LEU A 515 21.20 -27.49 9.60
C LEU A 515 22.70 -27.85 9.57
N ASP A 516 23.56 -26.84 9.49
CA ASP A 516 25.02 -26.96 9.45
C ASP A 516 25.65 -26.35 10.71
N THR A 517 26.45 -27.14 11.42
CA THR A 517 27.08 -26.75 12.70
C THR A 517 28.54 -26.34 12.56
N LEU A 518 29.18 -26.64 11.43
CA LEU A 518 30.63 -26.51 11.24
C LEU A 518 30.99 -25.37 10.28
N VAL A 519 30.19 -25.15 9.24
CA VAL A 519 30.52 -24.14 8.20
C VAL A 519 30.39 -22.69 8.69
N CYS A 520 29.52 -22.42 9.66
CA CYS A 520 29.34 -21.06 10.20
C CYS A 520 30.58 -20.56 10.95
N CYS A 521 31.22 -21.42 11.75
CA CYS A 521 32.37 -21.05 12.57
C CYS A 521 33.64 -20.79 11.74
N SER A 522 33.75 -21.42 10.56
CA SER A 522 34.91 -21.25 9.66
C SER A 522 34.89 -19.93 8.89
N LYS A 523 33.70 -19.40 8.57
CA LYS A 523 33.54 -18.11 7.87
C LYS A 523 33.42 -16.94 8.84
N GLU A 524 32.88 -17.17 10.03
CA GLU A 524 32.54 -16.13 11.00
C GLU A 524 32.90 -16.56 12.42
N PRO A 525 34.17 -16.42 12.82
CA PRO A 525 34.67 -16.94 14.10
C PRO A 525 33.99 -16.30 15.33
N TRP A 526 33.44 -15.09 15.18
CA TRP A 526 32.71 -14.39 16.23
C TRP A 526 31.33 -15.00 16.56
N MET A 527 30.81 -15.94 15.76
CA MET A 527 29.57 -16.68 16.04
C MET A 527 29.78 -17.90 16.95
N VAL A 528 31.02 -18.30 17.22
CA VAL A 528 31.38 -19.47 18.04
C VAL A 528 30.68 -19.50 19.41
N PRO A 529 30.56 -18.39 20.16
CA PRO A 529 29.85 -18.39 21.45
C PRO A 529 28.38 -18.84 21.39
N LEU A 530 27.74 -18.78 20.21
CA LEU A 530 26.35 -19.20 20.02
C LEU A 530 26.21 -20.68 19.64
N GLN A 531 27.31 -21.39 19.38
CA GLN A 531 27.30 -22.76 18.86
C GLN A 531 26.47 -23.75 19.70
N PRO A 532 26.51 -23.74 21.05
CA PRO A 532 25.69 -24.64 21.86
C PRO A 532 24.19 -24.42 21.63
N THR A 533 23.76 -23.17 21.60
CA THR A 533 22.36 -22.80 21.35
C THR A 533 21.93 -23.13 19.92
N ILE A 534 22.82 -22.96 18.93
CA ILE A 534 22.57 -23.35 17.54
C ILE A 534 22.37 -24.88 17.42
N GLN A 535 23.21 -25.67 18.07
CA GLN A 535 23.08 -27.14 18.08
C GLN A 535 21.75 -27.58 18.70
N GLN A 536 21.38 -26.99 19.83
CA GLN A 536 20.07 -27.23 20.45
C GLN A 536 18.92 -26.80 19.53
N GLY A 537 19.04 -25.65 18.88
CA GLY A 537 18.04 -25.13 17.95
C GLY A 537 17.84 -26.03 16.73
N ILE A 538 18.91 -26.64 16.19
CA ILE A 538 18.81 -27.61 15.09
C ILE A 538 18.00 -28.83 15.51
N ALA A 539 18.19 -29.33 16.73
CA ALA A 539 17.41 -30.46 17.25
C ALA A 539 15.93 -30.09 17.44
N GLN A 540 15.65 -28.93 18.03
CA GLN A 540 14.29 -28.42 18.23
C GLN A 540 13.57 -28.16 16.91
N LEU A 541 14.26 -27.60 15.91
CA LEU A 541 13.67 -27.32 14.60
C LEU A 541 13.34 -28.62 13.84
N LYS A 542 14.17 -29.66 13.96
CA LYS A 542 13.85 -30.98 13.41
C LYS A 542 12.63 -31.60 14.07
N ASP A 543 12.54 -31.53 15.40
CA ASP A 543 11.38 -32.01 16.15
C ASP A 543 10.11 -31.26 15.74
N PHE A 544 10.19 -29.93 15.64
CA PHE A 544 9.12 -29.09 15.14
C PHE A 544 8.64 -29.51 13.72
N ILE A 545 9.56 -29.73 12.77
CA ILE A 545 9.20 -30.16 11.41
C ILE A 545 8.53 -31.53 11.44
N ILE A 546 9.03 -32.47 12.27
CA ILE A 546 8.40 -33.79 12.41
C ILE A 546 6.96 -33.63 12.91
N ARG A 547 6.72 -32.79 13.93
CA ARG A 547 5.37 -32.50 14.42
C ARG A 547 4.46 -31.88 13.36
N LEU A 548 4.98 -30.95 12.55
CA LEU A 548 4.22 -30.36 11.44
C LEU A 548 3.82 -31.40 10.40
N VAL A 549 4.75 -32.26 10.00
CA VAL A 549 4.55 -33.28 8.96
C VAL A 549 3.68 -34.44 9.46
N SER A 550 3.67 -34.72 10.76
CA SER A 550 2.84 -35.75 11.40
C SER A 550 1.42 -35.28 11.75
N CYS A 551 1.05 -34.04 11.45
CA CYS A 551 -0.31 -33.55 11.66
C CYS A 551 -1.27 -34.29 10.70
N HIS A 552 -2.01 -35.27 11.21
CA HIS A 552 -2.99 -36.04 10.43
C HIS A 552 -4.31 -35.28 10.29
N ASP A 553 -4.99 -35.52 9.17
CA ASP A 553 -6.37 -35.11 8.88
C ASP A 553 -7.33 -35.75 9.92
N SER A 554 -7.41 -35.20 11.13
CA SER A 554 -8.55 -35.46 12.00
C SER A 554 -9.76 -34.77 11.39
N GLU A 555 -10.87 -35.50 11.28
CA GLU A 555 -12.18 -35.17 10.71
C GLU A 555 -12.80 -33.83 11.18
N ASP A 556 -12.16 -32.71 10.84
CA ASP A 556 -12.61 -31.36 11.10
C ASP A 556 -12.77 -30.60 9.77
N LEU A 557 -13.32 -31.31 8.77
CA LEU A 557 -13.82 -30.71 7.53
C LEU A 557 -14.84 -29.59 7.85
N GLY A 558 -15.51 -29.65 9.00
CA GLY A 558 -16.38 -28.59 9.53
C GLY A 558 -15.64 -27.36 10.09
N ILE A 559 -14.37 -27.49 10.51
CA ILE A 559 -13.53 -26.36 10.92
C ILE A 559 -12.83 -25.73 9.71
N GLN A 560 -12.52 -26.50 8.65
CA GLN A 560 -12.04 -25.94 7.38
C GLN A 560 -13.06 -25.02 6.72
N THR A 561 -14.36 -25.34 6.78
CA THR A 561 -15.42 -24.38 6.41
C THR A 561 -15.42 -23.14 7.30
N ARG A 562 -15.12 -23.28 8.60
CA ARG A 562 -14.97 -22.14 9.53
C ARG A 562 -13.70 -21.33 9.29
N MET A 563 -12.61 -21.90 8.77
CA MET A 563 -11.37 -21.19 8.44
C MET A 563 -11.42 -20.50 7.08
N SER A 564 -12.07 -21.11 6.07
CA SER A 564 -12.50 -20.40 4.85
C SER A 564 -13.46 -19.24 5.14
N LEU A 565 -14.13 -19.25 6.30
CA LEU A 565 -14.97 -18.14 6.79
C LEU A 565 -14.27 -17.19 7.78
N GLN A 566 -13.15 -17.57 8.40
CA GLN A 566 -12.37 -16.70 9.28
C GLN A 566 -11.37 -15.81 8.53
N CYS A 567 -11.01 -16.16 7.30
CA CYS A 567 -10.46 -15.21 6.32
C CYS A 567 -11.52 -14.21 5.80
N GLY A 568 -12.47 -13.84 6.66
CA GLY A 568 -13.63 -13.03 6.29
C GLY A 568 -14.65 -12.84 7.41
N THR A 569 -14.26 -12.73 8.69
CA THR A 569 -15.20 -12.26 9.73
C THR A 569 -14.69 -11.05 10.50
N MET A 570 -13.38 -10.84 10.56
CA MET A 570 -12.78 -9.59 11.03
C MET A 570 -11.75 -9.12 10.02
N GLU A 571 -11.96 -7.92 9.48
CA GLU A 571 -11.09 -7.29 8.49
C GLU A 571 -9.98 -6.48 9.17
N LYS A 572 -10.25 -5.91 10.35
CA LYS A 572 -9.24 -5.12 11.10
C LYS A 572 -9.62 -4.99 12.57
N GLU A 573 -8.62 -4.95 13.46
CA GLU A 573 -8.81 -4.64 14.87
C GLU A 573 -7.68 -3.78 15.43
N GLY A 574 -7.96 -3.05 16.51
CA GLY A 574 -6.95 -2.22 17.16
C GLY A 574 -7.51 -1.32 18.25
N PHE A 575 -6.62 -0.78 19.08
CA PHE A 575 -7.00 0.22 20.07
C PHE A 575 -6.97 1.61 19.46
N LEU A 576 -8.12 2.27 19.42
CA LEU A 576 -8.27 3.65 18.95
C LEU A 576 -8.84 4.54 20.06
N PHE A 577 -8.60 5.84 19.91
CA PHE A 577 -9.13 6.86 20.79
C PHE A 577 -10.42 7.40 20.19
N LEU A 578 -11.56 7.20 20.85
CA LEU A 578 -12.90 7.55 20.33
C LEU A 578 -13.49 8.77 21.02
N HIS A 579 -14.22 9.57 20.24
CA HIS A 579 -15.09 10.62 20.71
C HIS A 579 -16.42 10.60 19.94
N LYS A 580 -17.56 10.58 20.67
CA LYS A 580 -18.91 10.57 20.07
C LYS A 580 -19.59 11.92 20.28
N THR A 581 -20.16 12.50 19.22
CA THR A 581 -21.05 13.66 19.35
C THR A 581 -22.36 13.24 20.00
N LYS A 582 -22.71 13.81 21.16
CA LYS A 582 -24.08 13.77 21.68
C LYS A 582 -24.77 15.08 21.31
N ASP A 583 -26.08 15.05 21.08
CA ASP A 583 -26.93 16.09 20.45
C ASP A 583 -26.95 17.51 21.05
N LYS A 584 -26.04 17.87 21.96
CA LYS A 584 -25.94 19.23 22.50
C LYS A 584 -24.49 19.67 22.56
N CYS A 585 -24.17 20.68 21.73
CA CYS A 585 -23.03 21.59 21.72
C CYS A 585 -21.71 21.11 22.37
N MET A 586 -20.63 21.05 21.57
CA MET A 586 -19.26 20.69 21.98
C MET A 586 -18.71 21.54 23.15
N PRO A 587 -18.40 20.96 24.32
CA PRO A 587 -17.33 21.46 25.19
C PRO A 587 -15.99 20.87 24.73
N MET A 588 -14.95 21.70 24.59
CA MET A 588 -13.59 21.34 24.11
C MET A 588 -12.83 20.32 24.99
N THR A 589 -13.48 19.75 26.01
CA THR A 589 -12.80 19.12 27.15
C THR A 589 -13.19 17.67 27.42
N SER A 590 -14.08 17.04 26.65
CA SER A 590 -14.26 15.58 26.78
C SER A 590 -13.02 14.87 26.20
N PRO A 591 -12.20 14.19 27.03
CA PRO A 591 -11.02 13.52 26.52
C PRO A 591 -11.45 12.37 25.61
N PHE A 592 -10.67 12.14 24.55
CA PHE A 592 -10.77 10.89 23.82
C PHE A 592 -10.58 9.73 24.79
N LYS A 593 -11.44 8.72 24.66
CA LYS A 593 -11.37 7.51 25.49
C LYS A 593 -10.83 6.38 24.65
N LYS A 594 -9.93 5.58 25.22
CA LYS A 594 -9.38 4.40 24.55
C LYS A 594 -10.46 3.31 24.44
N TYR A 595 -10.72 2.84 23.22
CA TYR A 595 -11.57 1.68 22.94
C TYR A 595 -10.81 0.70 22.05
N TYR A 596 -11.16 -0.57 22.19
CA TYR A 596 -10.84 -1.61 21.23
C TYR A 596 -11.90 -1.62 20.14
N VAL A 597 -11.49 -1.35 18.92
CA VAL A 597 -12.31 -1.27 17.71
C VAL A 597 -12.06 -2.50 16.87
N THR A 598 -13.14 -3.05 16.32
CA THR A 598 -13.13 -4.25 15.47
C THR A 598 -14.03 -3.99 14.27
N LEU A 599 -13.51 -4.23 13.09
CA LEU A 599 -14.22 -4.17 11.82
C LEU A 599 -14.52 -5.60 11.38
N SER A 600 -15.80 -5.91 11.24
CA SER A 600 -16.32 -7.16 10.68
C SER A 600 -17.03 -6.88 9.36
N LYS A 601 -17.34 -7.94 8.60
CA LYS A 601 -18.01 -7.85 7.27
C LYS A 601 -19.26 -6.98 7.23
N ASP A 602 -20.01 -6.91 8.33
CA ASP A 602 -21.30 -6.21 8.37
C ASP A 602 -21.36 -5.08 9.41
N THR A 603 -20.40 -5.03 10.36
CA THR A 603 -20.46 -4.11 11.49
C THR A 603 -19.10 -3.60 11.92
N LEU A 604 -19.04 -2.31 12.28
CA LEU A 604 -17.96 -1.73 13.07
C LEU A 604 -18.36 -1.76 14.54
N SER A 605 -17.62 -2.50 15.37
CA SER A 605 -17.90 -2.61 16.80
C SER A 605 -16.77 -2.05 17.67
N TYR A 606 -17.12 -1.38 18.77
CA TYR A 606 -16.15 -0.80 19.69
C TYR A 606 -16.53 -1.02 21.15
N SER A 607 -15.52 -1.25 22.00
CA SER A 607 -15.69 -1.57 23.42
C SER A 607 -14.50 -1.14 24.27
N ARG A 608 -14.68 -0.95 25.59
CA ARG A 608 -13.57 -0.46 26.46
C ARG A 608 -12.44 -1.48 26.64
N THR A 609 -12.74 -2.76 26.50
CA THR A 609 -11.79 -3.88 26.69
C THR A 609 -12.08 -4.97 25.68
N GLN A 610 -11.06 -5.70 25.23
CA GLN A 610 -11.14 -6.77 24.23
C GLN A 610 -12.25 -7.82 24.52
N HIS A 611 -12.52 -8.10 25.80
CA HIS A 611 -13.51 -9.09 26.26
C HIS A 611 -14.79 -8.49 26.88
N SER A 612 -15.11 -7.22 26.62
CA SER A 612 -16.33 -6.60 27.17
C SER A 612 -17.60 -7.22 26.57
N LYS A 613 -18.56 -7.60 27.44
CA LYS A 613 -19.92 -8.03 27.04
C LYS A 613 -20.79 -6.89 26.50
N LYS A 614 -20.49 -5.63 26.85
CA LYS A 614 -21.14 -4.44 26.28
C LYS A 614 -20.30 -3.92 25.12
N ARG A 615 -20.80 -4.07 23.90
CA ARG A 615 -20.19 -3.56 22.66
C ARG A 615 -21.20 -2.63 21.99
N SER A 616 -20.74 -1.45 21.58
CA SER A 616 -21.50 -0.59 20.68
C SER A 616 -21.16 -0.97 19.24
N PHE A 617 -22.12 -0.88 18.34
CA PHE A 617 -21.94 -1.27 16.94
C PHE A 617 -22.57 -0.24 16.00
N ILE A 618 -21.94 -0.06 14.85
CA ILE A 618 -22.45 0.69 13.70
C ILE A 618 -22.57 -0.32 12.57
N SER A 619 -23.75 -0.43 11.98
CA SER A 619 -23.98 -1.28 10.80
C SER A 619 -23.32 -0.63 9.58
N LEU A 620 -22.51 -1.39 8.84
CA LEU A 620 -21.73 -0.83 7.71
C LEU A 620 -22.60 -0.19 6.62
N PRO A 621 -23.77 -0.74 6.23
CA PRO A 621 -24.70 -0.06 5.33
C PRO A 621 -25.19 1.32 5.79
N LYS A 622 -25.13 1.61 7.11
CA LYS A 622 -25.50 2.93 7.66
C LYS A 622 -24.37 3.94 7.59
N ILE A 623 -23.14 3.53 7.25
CA ILE A 623 -22.00 4.42 7.09
C ILE A 623 -22.13 5.13 5.73
N ARG A 624 -22.16 6.46 5.80
CA ARG A 624 -22.40 7.36 4.67
C ARG A 624 -21.10 7.97 4.14
N ALA A 625 -20.12 8.20 5.01
CA ALA A 625 -18.79 8.69 4.65
C ALA A 625 -17.76 8.35 5.73
N VAL A 626 -16.50 8.17 5.33
CA VAL A 626 -15.35 7.94 6.21
C VAL A 626 -14.17 8.77 5.72
N GLU A 627 -13.84 9.83 6.44
CA GLU A 627 -12.94 10.89 5.96
C GLU A 627 -12.01 11.44 7.04
N LYS A 628 -10.98 12.17 6.62
CA LYS A 628 -10.04 12.87 7.52
C LYS A 628 -10.69 14.10 8.15
N VAL A 629 -10.18 14.50 9.30
CA VAL A 629 -10.60 15.71 10.01
C VAL A 629 -9.46 16.72 9.97
N GLU A 630 -9.78 18.01 9.88
CA GLU A 630 -8.78 19.07 9.97
C GLU A 630 -8.08 19.03 11.34
N GLU A 631 -6.74 19.01 11.33
CA GLU A 631 -5.87 18.97 12.52
C GLU A 631 -6.25 19.97 13.63
N LYS A 632 -6.62 21.20 13.25
CA LYS A 632 -7.02 22.28 14.19
C LYS A 632 -8.23 21.93 15.06
N CYS A 633 -9.04 20.94 14.66
CA CYS A 633 -10.25 20.58 15.41
C CYS A 633 -9.93 19.90 16.75
N PHE A 634 -8.86 19.10 16.79
CA PHE A 634 -8.51 18.28 17.95
C PHE A 634 -7.04 18.43 18.38
N GLY A 635 -6.21 19.18 17.64
CA GLY A 635 -4.77 19.29 17.91
C GLY A 635 -3.98 18.02 17.57
N SER A 636 -4.58 17.10 16.83
CA SER A 636 -3.96 15.89 16.29
C SER A 636 -4.20 15.86 14.77
N ALA A 637 -3.14 15.64 14.00
CA ALA A 637 -3.22 15.50 12.54
C ALA A 637 -3.80 14.15 12.10
N ASN A 638 -3.97 13.20 13.03
CA ASN A 638 -4.26 11.80 12.73
C ASN A 638 -5.70 11.40 13.09
N VAL A 639 -6.65 12.33 12.94
CA VAL A 639 -8.07 12.10 13.28
C VAL A 639 -8.89 11.83 12.02
N MET A 640 -9.71 10.77 12.06
CA MET A 640 -10.76 10.52 11.08
C MET A 640 -12.15 10.65 11.70
N GLN A 641 -13.15 10.81 10.83
CA GLN A 641 -14.57 10.81 11.18
C GLN A 641 -15.32 9.74 10.41
N ILE A 642 -16.28 9.13 11.08
CA ILE A 642 -17.26 8.20 10.50
C ILE A 642 -18.62 8.87 10.63
N ILE A 643 -19.23 9.17 9.48
CA ILE A 643 -20.57 9.74 9.41
C ILE A 643 -21.54 8.59 9.15
N SER A 644 -22.49 8.40 10.06
CA SER A 644 -23.50 7.33 9.98
C SER A 644 -24.90 7.88 10.19
N GLY A 645 -25.89 7.33 9.47
CA GLY A 645 -27.27 7.81 9.58
C GLY A 645 -28.22 7.15 8.57
N GLU A 646 -29.50 7.10 8.94
CA GLU A 646 -30.57 6.60 8.06
C GLU A 646 -30.98 7.65 7.03
N ASP A 647 -31.08 8.93 7.43
CA ASP A 647 -31.40 10.08 6.56
C ASP A 647 -30.48 11.29 6.82
N PHE A 648 -30.47 12.29 5.92
CA PHE A 648 -29.70 13.54 6.08
C PHE A 648 -29.99 14.29 7.40
N CYS A 649 -31.19 14.12 7.96
CA CYS A 649 -31.61 14.79 9.19
C CYS A 649 -31.15 14.09 10.48
N GLN A 650 -30.73 12.83 10.43
CA GLN A 650 -30.33 12.03 11.61
C GLN A 650 -28.91 11.46 11.43
N GLN A 651 -27.93 12.36 11.31
CA GLN A 651 -26.53 12.00 11.19
C GLN A 651 -25.83 12.00 12.55
N GLU A 652 -25.19 10.87 12.88
CA GLU A 652 -24.24 10.74 13.99
C GLU A 652 -22.81 10.70 13.44
N THR A 653 -21.92 11.51 14.03
CA THR A 653 -20.49 11.52 13.70
C THR A 653 -19.67 10.92 14.84
N LEU A 654 -18.82 9.96 14.50
CA LEU A 654 -17.83 9.37 15.42
C LEU A 654 -16.43 9.82 15.00
N TYR A 655 -15.69 10.43 15.91
CA TYR A 655 -14.30 10.82 15.70
C TYR A 655 -13.34 9.78 16.29
N LEU A 656 -12.32 9.43 15.52
CA LEU A 656 -11.32 8.42 15.85
C LEU A 656 -9.92 9.02 15.69
N ASP A 657 -9.18 9.08 16.79
CA ASP A 657 -7.79 9.53 16.80
C ASP A 657 -6.85 8.32 16.75
N CYS A 658 -5.93 8.37 15.78
CA CYS A 658 -4.95 7.33 15.47
C CYS A 658 -3.55 7.78 15.87
N LYS A 659 -2.65 6.84 16.15
CA LYS A 659 -1.29 7.15 16.62
C LYS A 659 -0.38 7.67 15.51
N SER A 660 -0.68 7.36 14.25
CA SER A 660 0.14 7.73 13.10
C SER A 660 -0.69 7.89 11.82
N VAL A 661 -0.12 8.59 10.84
CA VAL A 661 -0.68 8.75 9.49
C VAL A 661 -0.93 7.39 8.82
N ASN A 662 -0.06 6.41 9.05
CA ASN A 662 -0.22 5.07 8.49
C ASN A 662 -1.40 4.34 9.13
N GLU A 663 -1.52 4.34 10.46
CA GLU A 663 -2.67 3.74 11.15
C GLU A 663 -3.99 4.38 10.69
N LEU A 664 -4.01 5.72 10.58
CA LEU A 664 -5.13 6.47 10.02
C LEU A 664 -5.49 5.98 8.61
N ASN A 665 -4.54 6.00 7.68
CA ASN A 665 -4.80 5.64 6.28
C ASN A 665 -5.18 4.16 6.11
N GLN A 666 -4.64 3.26 6.92
CA GLN A 666 -5.05 1.86 6.90
C GLN A 666 -6.48 1.66 7.42
N TRP A 667 -6.90 2.38 8.46
CA TRP A 667 -8.29 2.34 8.94
C TRP A 667 -9.25 2.98 7.93
N LEU A 668 -8.88 4.12 7.34
CA LEU A 668 -9.63 4.74 6.24
C LEU A 668 -9.78 3.76 5.07
N SER A 669 -8.69 3.12 4.64
CA SER A 669 -8.69 2.13 3.56
C SER A 669 -9.65 0.96 3.87
N ALA A 670 -9.52 0.35 5.06
CA ALA A 670 -10.35 -0.78 5.46
C ALA A 670 -11.85 -0.41 5.49
N LEU A 671 -12.19 0.73 6.10
CA LEU A 671 -13.58 1.20 6.18
C LEU A 671 -14.15 1.59 4.82
N ARG A 672 -13.38 2.28 3.96
CA ARG A 672 -13.80 2.65 2.60
C ARG A 672 -14.05 1.41 1.73
N LYS A 673 -13.20 0.38 1.85
CA LYS A 673 -13.41 -0.92 1.18
C LYS A 673 -14.66 -1.63 1.69
N ALA A 674 -14.83 -1.72 3.00
CA ALA A 674 -15.99 -2.37 3.61
C ALA A 674 -17.31 -1.66 3.22
N CYS A 675 -17.27 -0.34 3.03
CA CYS A 675 -18.42 0.47 2.61
C CYS A 675 -18.54 0.67 1.08
N SER A 676 -17.68 0.04 0.27
CA SER A 676 -17.61 0.31 -1.18
C SER A 676 -18.88 -0.06 -1.96
N HIS A 677 -19.67 -1.00 -1.43
CA HIS A 677 -20.94 -1.44 -2.03
C HIS A 677 -22.14 -0.64 -1.50
N ASN A 678 -21.93 0.32 -0.59
CA ASN A 678 -23.01 1.15 -0.07
C ASN A 678 -23.51 2.06 -1.19
N THR A 679 -24.79 1.95 -1.54
CA THR A 679 -25.45 2.82 -2.54
C THR A 679 -25.72 4.24 -2.03
N ASN A 680 -25.47 4.45 -0.74
CA ASN A 680 -26.00 5.53 0.06
C ASN A 680 -24.90 6.52 0.50
N THR A 681 -23.77 6.55 -0.20
CA THR A 681 -22.59 7.36 0.14
C THR A 681 -22.80 8.85 -0.12
N MET A 682 -22.28 9.70 0.77
CA MET A 682 -22.30 11.16 0.59
C MET A 682 -21.25 11.59 -0.44
N SER A 683 -21.59 12.58 -1.28
CA SER A 683 -20.65 13.19 -2.23
C SER A 683 -19.76 14.26 -1.59
N SER A 684 -20.26 14.93 -0.54
CA SER A 684 -19.52 15.93 0.21
C SER A 684 -19.67 15.76 1.73
N TYR A 685 -18.71 16.30 2.47
CA TYR A 685 -18.68 16.26 3.93
C TYR A 685 -18.03 17.52 4.50
N HIS A 686 -18.17 17.74 5.81
CA HIS A 686 -17.49 18.80 6.54
C HIS A 686 -16.23 18.23 7.22
N PRO A 687 -15.02 18.68 6.87
CA PRO A 687 -13.79 18.23 7.52
C PRO A 687 -13.56 18.91 8.88
N GLY A 688 -14.34 19.95 9.20
CA GLY A 688 -14.36 20.62 10.49
C GLY A 688 -15.36 20.02 11.49
N ILE A 689 -15.50 20.68 12.64
CA ILE A 689 -16.49 20.35 13.68
C ILE A 689 -17.57 21.44 13.74
N TYR A 690 -18.81 21.04 14.02
CA TYR A 690 -19.90 21.99 14.24
C TYR A 690 -19.85 22.51 15.69
N LYS A 691 -19.62 23.82 15.87
CA LYS A 691 -19.47 24.47 17.18
C LYS A 691 -19.92 25.93 17.13
N ALA A 692 -20.61 26.38 18.17
CA ALA A 692 -21.09 27.77 18.31
C ALA A 692 -21.92 28.22 17.09
N ASP A 693 -22.89 27.38 16.73
CA ASP A 693 -23.85 27.58 15.65
C ASP A 693 -23.21 27.84 14.28
N ARG A 694 -22.02 27.25 14.05
CA ARG A 694 -21.35 27.23 12.76
C ARG A 694 -20.38 26.05 12.60
N TRP A 695 -20.06 25.71 11.37
CA TRP A 695 -18.98 24.78 11.04
C TRP A 695 -17.60 25.45 11.12
N SER A 696 -16.62 24.81 11.74
CA SER A 696 -15.25 25.36 11.86
C SER A 696 -14.44 25.37 10.56
N CYS A 697 -14.88 24.64 9.54
CA CYS A 697 -14.22 24.54 8.25
C CYS A 697 -14.64 25.67 7.29
N CYS A 698 -15.94 25.86 7.08
CA CYS A 698 -16.50 26.78 6.08
C CYS A 698 -17.41 27.88 6.65
N HIS A 699 -17.60 27.92 7.98
CA HIS A 699 -18.45 28.90 8.69
C HIS A 699 -19.94 28.88 8.35
N GLN A 700 -20.42 27.83 7.66
CA GLN A 700 -21.85 27.58 7.47
C GLN A 700 -22.57 27.45 8.80
N LYS A 701 -23.81 27.95 8.87
CA LYS A 701 -24.55 28.15 10.14
C LYS A 701 -25.39 26.94 10.52
N GLU A 702 -25.93 26.22 9.54
CA GLU A 702 -26.81 25.09 9.83
C GLU A 702 -26.02 23.79 9.88
N LYS A 703 -26.36 22.91 10.83
CA LYS A 703 -25.73 21.58 10.94
C LYS A 703 -26.03 20.71 9.71
N THR A 704 -27.16 20.96 9.04
CA THR A 704 -27.62 20.24 7.84
C THR A 704 -27.09 20.83 6.53
N ASP A 705 -26.31 21.91 6.57
CA ASP A 705 -25.75 22.50 5.36
C ASP A 705 -24.83 21.50 4.63
N PRO A 706 -24.81 21.52 3.28
CA PRO A 706 -24.02 20.59 2.48
C PRO A 706 -22.53 20.71 2.77
N GLY A 707 -21.85 19.56 2.80
CA GLY A 707 -20.41 19.47 3.06
C GLY A 707 -19.57 20.36 2.15
N CYS A 708 -18.53 21.00 2.72
CA CYS A 708 -17.64 21.90 1.98
C CYS A 708 -16.46 21.21 1.29
N ASP A 709 -16.23 19.91 1.53
CA ASP A 709 -15.20 19.11 0.87
C ASP A 709 -15.79 17.86 0.20
N LYS A 710 -15.08 17.31 -0.78
CA LYS A 710 -15.48 16.11 -1.53
C LYS A 710 -15.04 14.84 -0.81
N THR A 711 -15.89 13.83 -0.80
CA THR A 711 -15.51 12.52 -0.26
C THR A 711 -14.50 11.80 -1.17
N ARG A 712 -13.58 11.04 -0.59
CA ARG A 712 -12.42 10.41 -1.27
C ARG A 712 -12.48 8.88 -1.19
N HIS A 713 -13.67 8.33 -1.36
CA HIS A 713 -13.94 6.87 -1.30
C HIS A 713 -13.08 6.02 -2.25
N GLY A 714 -12.54 6.60 -3.32
CA GLY A 714 -11.79 5.87 -4.36
C GLY A 714 -10.32 5.59 -4.06
N VAL A 715 -9.72 6.20 -3.02
CA VAL A 715 -8.30 6.00 -2.68
C VAL A 715 -8.17 5.02 -1.53
N THR A 716 -7.65 3.81 -1.82
CA THR A 716 -7.47 2.75 -0.81
C THR A 716 -6.13 2.03 -1.01
N LEU A 717 -5.48 1.68 0.10
CA LEU A 717 -4.24 0.89 0.11
C LEU A 717 -4.56 -0.60 0.06
N GLN A 718 -3.91 -1.38 -0.79
CA GLN A 718 -3.99 -2.84 -0.75
C GLN A 718 -3.25 -3.36 0.48
N GLU A 719 -3.95 -4.16 1.28
CA GLU A 719 -3.42 -4.75 2.52
C GLU A 719 -3.32 -6.26 2.39
N TRP A 720 -2.44 -6.89 3.15
CA TRP A 720 -2.23 -8.34 3.08
C TRP A 720 -3.43 -9.18 3.53
N TYR A 721 -4.32 -8.60 4.34
CA TYR A 721 -5.54 -9.22 4.84
C TYR A 721 -6.78 -8.91 3.98
N ASP A 722 -6.60 -8.23 2.85
CA ASP A 722 -7.69 -7.98 1.91
C ASP A 722 -8.32 -9.31 1.44
N PRO A 723 -9.65 -9.35 1.29
CA PRO A 723 -10.30 -10.55 0.76
C PRO A 723 -9.83 -10.84 -0.67
N LEU A 724 -9.77 -12.13 -1.01
CA LEU A 724 -9.45 -12.56 -2.36
C LEU A 724 -10.56 -12.14 -3.34
N ASP A 725 -10.18 -11.55 -4.46
CA ASP A 725 -11.09 -11.14 -5.54
C ASP A 725 -10.86 -12.05 -6.76
N PRO A 726 -11.62 -13.16 -6.90
CA PRO A 726 -11.35 -14.17 -7.92
C PRO A 726 -11.44 -13.61 -9.34
N ASP A 727 -12.28 -12.61 -9.58
CA ASP A 727 -12.44 -12.00 -10.91
C ASP A 727 -11.24 -11.12 -11.25
N LEU A 728 -10.74 -10.35 -10.28
CA LEU A 728 -9.50 -9.59 -10.46
C LEU A 728 -8.32 -10.53 -10.71
N GLU A 729 -8.15 -11.58 -9.90
CA GLU A 729 -7.03 -12.51 -10.08
C GLU A 729 -7.10 -13.24 -11.43
N ALA A 730 -8.30 -13.63 -11.89
CA ALA A 730 -8.50 -14.20 -13.22
C ALA A 730 -8.16 -13.21 -14.35
N GLN A 731 -8.55 -11.93 -14.21
CA GLN A 731 -8.18 -10.87 -15.16
C GLN A 731 -6.67 -10.64 -15.22
N LEU A 732 -5.97 -10.64 -14.07
CA LEU A 732 -4.52 -10.50 -14.02
C LEU A 732 -3.79 -11.68 -14.69
N ILE A 733 -4.29 -12.91 -14.48
CA ILE A 733 -3.74 -14.11 -15.13
C ILE A 733 -4.00 -14.08 -16.63
N TYR A 734 -5.22 -13.75 -17.06
CA TYR A 734 -5.58 -13.57 -18.48
C TYR A 734 -4.58 -12.66 -19.19
N ARG A 735 -4.32 -11.46 -18.65
CA ARG A 735 -3.39 -10.50 -19.24
C ARG A 735 -1.98 -11.06 -19.40
N HIS A 736 -1.48 -11.74 -18.37
CA HIS A 736 -0.16 -12.37 -18.44
C HIS A 736 -0.12 -13.39 -19.56
N LEU A 737 -1.10 -14.29 -19.62
CA LEU A 737 -1.21 -15.33 -20.65
C LEU A 737 -1.32 -14.73 -22.05
N SER A 738 -2.10 -13.67 -22.23
CA SER A 738 -2.18 -12.92 -23.50
C SER A 738 -0.84 -12.30 -23.88
N SER A 739 -0.07 -11.77 -22.91
CA SER A 739 1.23 -11.15 -23.18
C SER A 739 2.30 -12.16 -23.63
N VAL A 740 2.21 -13.42 -23.16
CA VAL A 740 3.17 -14.49 -23.52
C VAL A 740 2.61 -15.47 -24.54
N GLN A 741 1.44 -15.21 -25.11
CA GLN A 741 0.70 -16.14 -25.96
C GLN A 741 1.54 -16.68 -27.13
N HIS A 742 2.31 -15.82 -27.79
CA HIS A 742 3.18 -16.22 -28.91
C HIS A 742 4.30 -17.17 -28.46
N ILE A 743 5.02 -16.81 -27.39
CA ILE A 743 6.11 -17.61 -26.83
C ILE A 743 5.59 -18.97 -26.35
N MET A 744 4.40 -18.97 -25.75
CA MET A 744 3.73 -20.17 -25.27
C MET A 744 3.33 -21.10 -26.42
N ARG A 745 2.86 -20.53 -27.53
CA ARG A 745 2.55 -21.28 -28.75
C ARG A 745 3.81 -21.91 -29.36
N ASP A 746 4.90 -21.16 -29.45
CA ASP A 746 6.17 -21.67 -30.00
C ASP A 746 6.71 -22.84 -29.17
N LYS A 747 6.78 -22.68 -27.84
CA LYS A 747 7.22 -23.75 -26.93
C LYS A 747 6.33 -24.98 -26.97
N TYR A 748 5.01 -24.78 -27.04
CA TYR A 748 4.07 -25.88 -27.16
C TYR A 748 4.34 -26.71 -28.43
N TYR A 749 4.60 -26.05 -29.57
CA TYR A 749 4.97 -26.76 -30.80
C TYR A 749 6.35 -27.43 -30.74
N GLU A 750 7.31 -26.87 -30.00
CA GLU A 750 8.60 -27.54 -29.76
C GLU A 750 8.42 -28.84 -28.96
N LEU A 751 7.62 -28.80 -27.89
CA LEU A 751 7.36 -29.95 -27.03
C LEU A 751 6.58 -31.06 -27.75
N ILE A 752 5.56 -30.72 -28.55
CA ILE A 752 4.84 -31.71 -29.36
C ILE A 752 5.77 -32.37 -30.37
N LYS A 753 6.63 -31.60 -31.06
CA LYS A 753 7.58 -32.16 -32.04
C LYS A 753 8.57 -33.14 -31.40
N GLN A 754 8.93 -32.92 -30.12
CA GLN A 754 9.76 -33.85 -29.36
C GLN A 754 9.00 -35.12 -28.96
N GLU A 755 7.72 -35.03 -28.60
CA GLU A 755 6.88 -36.19 -28.24
C GLU A 755 6.50 -37.05 -29.47
N ASP A 756 6.15 -36.44 -30.60
CA ASP A 756 5.78 -37.14 -31.84
C ASP A 756 6.96 -37.91 -32.46
N ALA A 757 8.20 -37.49 -32.18
CA ALA A 757 9.40 -38.23 -32.55
C ALA A 757 9.57 -39.54 -31.75
N ASP A 758 9.01 -39.61 -30.53
CA ASP A 758 9.14 -40.75 -29.62
C ASP A 758 7.96 -41.76 -29.72
N LYS A 759 6.75 -41.34 -30.15
CA LYS A 759 5.57 -42.24 -30.32
C LYS A 759 4.56 -41.77 -31.41
N PRO A 760 4.53 -42.38 -32.61
CA PRO A 760 3.78 -41.84 -33.77
C PRO A 760 2.28 -42.20 -33.87
N ASP A 761 1.63 -42.83 -32.88
CA ASP A 761 0.34 -43.51 -33.10
C ASP A 761 -0.75 -43.21 -32.03
N LYS A 762 -1.12 -41.93 -31.87
CA LYS A 762 -2.32 -41.54 -31.08
C LYS A 762 -3.15 -40.45 -31.77
N ASP A 763 -4.46 -40.65 -31.80
CA ASP A 763 -5.46 -39.69 -32.30
C ASP A 763 -5.36 -38.30 -31.63
N PRO A 764 -5.59 -37.19 -32.38
CA PRO A 764 -5.55 -35.84 -31.85
C PRO A 764 -6.84 -35.54 -31.06
N LYS A 765 -6.88 -35.92 -29.77
CA LYS A 765 -7.87 -35.34 -28.83
C LYS A 765 -7.53 -33.87 -28.58
N VAL A 766 -8.55 -33.01 -28.63
CA VAL A 766 -8.49 -31.56 -28.39
C VAL A 766 -7.65 -31.27 -27.15
N ASP A 767 -6.56 -30.54 -27.36
CA ASP A 767 -5.56 -30.28 -26.32
C ASP A 767 -5.99 -29.14 -25.40
N GLY A 768 -5.65 -29.24 -24.10
CA GLY A 768 -5.95 -28.20 -23.12
C GLY A 768 -5.33 -26.84 -23.49
N VAL A 769 -4.20 -26.83 -24.19
CA VAL A 769 -3.53 -25.61 -24.66
C VAL A 769 -4.21 -25.01 -25.89
N THR A 770 -4.76 -25.83 -26.79
CA THR A 770 -5.59 -25.34 -27.90
C THR A 770 -6.84 -24.63 -27.38
N ARG A 771 -7.51 -25.23 -26.40
CA ARG A 771 -8.67 -24.64 -25.72
C ARG A 771 -8.32 -23.35 -24.98
N LEU A 772 -7.10 -23.24 -24.42
CA LEU A 772 -6.62 -21.99 -23.83
C LEU A 772 -6.62 -20.86 -24.85
N PHE A 773 -6.06 -21.09 -26.03
CA PHE A 773 -5.95 -20.03 -27.05
C PHE A 773 -7.31 -19.56 -27.56
N GLU A 774 -8.31 -20.46 -27.65
CA GLU A 774 -9.70 -20.09 -27.95
C GLU A 774 -10.28 -19.19 -26.85
N ILE A 775 -10.14 -19.58 -25.58
CA ILE A 775 -10.63 -18.79 -24.44
C ILE A 775 -9.96 -17.41 -24.37
N LEU A 776 -8.65 -17.33 -24.63
CA LEU A 776 -7.94 -16.05 -24.64
C LEU A 776 -8.47 -15.12 -25.75
N GLN A 777 -8.84 -15.68 -26.91
CA GLN A 777 -9.44 -14.92 -28.01
C GLN A 777 -10.84 -14.43 -27.65
N ASP A 778 -11.71 -15.30 -27.10
CA ASP A 778 -13.07 -14.92 -26.67
C ASP A 778 -13.05 -13.78 -25.63
N LEU A 779 -12.12 -13.86 -24.66
CA LEU A 779 -11.91 -12.82 -23.66
C LEU A 779 -11.42 -11.52 -24.29
N GLN A 780 -10.51 -11.60 -25.27
CA GLN A 780 -10.01 -10.43 -25.99
C GLN A 780 -11.12 -9.72 -26.77
N ASP A 781 -11.96 -10.47 -27.48
CA ASP A 781 -13.08 -9.94 -28.25
C ASP A 781 -14.12 -9.29 -27.31
N THR A 782 -14.36 -9.91 -26.16
CA THR A 782 -15.27 -9.36 -25.13
C THR A 782 -14.74 -8.04 -24.56
N HIS A 783 -13.45 -7.96 -24.24
CA HIS A 783 -12.82 -6.72 -23.76
C HIS A 783 -12.91 -5.61 -24.83
N ALA A 784 -12.62 -5.93 -26.10
CA ALA A 784 -12.70 -4.98 -27.19
C ALA A 784 -14.13 -4.41 -27.38
N ALA A 785 -15.16 -5.28 -27.33
CA ALA A 785 -16.56 -4.86 -27.42
C ALA A 785 -16.98 -3.94 -26.27
N VAL A 786 -16.45 -4.19 -25.06
CA VAL A 786 -16.71 -3.36 -23.88
C VAL A 786 -16.06 -1.98 -24.00
N GLU A 787 -14.80 -1.92 -24.43
CA GLU A 787 -14.10 -0.65 -24.67
C GLU A 787 -14.80 0.18 -25.76
N GLU A 788 -15.28 -0.46 -26.82
CA GLU A 788 -16.01 0.22 -27.88
C GLU A 788 -17.34 0.80 -27.38
N LYS A 789 -18.09 0.04 -26.58
CA LYS A 789 -19.34 0.49 -25.97
C LYS A 789 -19.13 1.69 -25.03
N GLU A 790 -18.01 1.72 -24.30
CA GLU A 790 -17.66 2.87 -23.47
C GLU A 790 -17.21 4.09 -24.26
N ARG A 791 -16.44 3.90 -25.34
CA ARG A 791 -16.10 4.99 -26.26
C ARG A 791 -17.36 5.63 -26.85
N LEU A 792 -18.37 4.82 -27.18
CA LEU A 792 -19.67 5.30 -27.67
C LEU A 792 -20.47 6.04 -26.58
N LYS A 793 -20.48 5.55 -25.33
CA LYS A 793 -21.10 6.26 -24.20
C LYS A 793 -20.45 7.61 -23.93
N ASN A 794 -19.11 7.67 -23.92
CA ASN A 794 -18.39 8.92 -23.70
C ASN A 794 -18.62 9.92 -24.84
N LYS A 795 -18.76 9.45 -26.10
CA LYS A 795 -19.17 10.32 -27.21
C LYS A 795 -20.58 10.88 -27.02
N ASN A 796 -21.53 10.10 -26.51
CA ASN A 796 -22.89 10.58 -26.26
C ASN A 796 -22.97 11.59 -25.10
N VAL A 797 -22.14 11.45 -24.06
CA VAL A 797 -22.03 12.45 -22.98
C VAL A 797 -21.45 13.78 -23.50
N PHE A 798 -20.54 13.74 -24.48
CA PHE A 798 -20.05 14.96 -25.15
C PHE A 798 -21.09 15.58 -26.11
N LEU A 799 -22.06 14.82 -26.61
CA LEU A 799 -23.15 15.30 -27.47
C LEU A 799 -24.34 15.86 -26.66
N GLU A 800 -24.64 15.31 -25.47
CA GLU A 800 -25.67 15.86 -24.56
C GLU A 800 -25.23 17.15 -23.84
N LEU A 801 -23.93 17.49 -23.88
CA LEU A 801 -23.41 18.82 -23.52
C LEU A 801 -23.42 19.81 -24.71
N GLN A 802 -23.92 19.39 -25.88
CA GLN A 802 -24.03 20.21 -27.10
C GLN A 802 -25.48 20.44 -27.58
N THR A 803 -26.47 20.19 -26.73
CA THR A 803 -27.87 20.59 -26.93
C THR A 803 -28.40 21.24 -25.68
#